data_AF-A0A973GRV0-F1
#
_entry.id   AF-A0A973GRV0-F1
#
_cell.length_a   1.000
_cell.length_b   1.000
_cell.length_c   1.000
_cell.angle_alpha   90.00
_cell.angle_beta   90.00
_cell.angle_gamma   90.00
#
_symmetry.space_group_name_H-M   'P 1'
#
loop_
_entity.id
_entity.type
_entity.pdbx_description
1 polymer ?
#
loop_
_entity_poly.entity_id
_entity_poly.type
_entity_poly.pdbx_seq_one_letter_code
_entity_poly.pdbx_strand_id
1 'polypeptide(L)'
;MHIHRRLIILVGLGMLLIMTITVLSVENITGEFSQTVRSVGTISLEVRKVWNIEQKLGDATRMVREYVRTGDEHYRRNYRVFHDAAEQMLKEMNALKLDKREVKVLGALMNDFNTIEDKVERIFVLDLAHVGSRTEANTLLNDLDNLAAWMQHDIERYKEENALRLDSVAKDIEGTKLRINILFGIILVTMVGFLLAFGLYLYRKLSLPLVQLWQGAEEISRGNLDYQMQVRGETDIAMLAERFNEMAQKLKASYAGLEQRLMERTQQVAAMNSVALTLGRTGTLKEVLQESLKTVLKSYADMEPRGGIFLCDPDGETLRLTAHLGLTPEFAAREERIKMGECLCGVVAQTGEMIYADKGCGDPRHTRGDSHLGGSHIVIPIKSRGIVLGVIFLYPVKSFSLKPSDVRMFDTIGAQLGMAVENIRLYAEVKESSEKYWDLFEKSRDILFTVDGTGRLTVVNESMERFLGRTKRELIGSSILDVLTEEGRALARRILAGDVPLGERIFEFAVNRPDGRQAYLEISGRRLFAKNRFAGFQVAARDVTEQKELRELLVKAERLAAIGQVGIAMRHEINNPLTTVIGNTELLLDRFEGGEGELKKRLELILGNALRISEIVKRMQEIKQDKTVEYLKGVKMTDLTNE
;
A
#
# COMPACT_ATOMS: atom_id res chain seq x y z
N MET A 1 -30.03 -17.05 28.44
CA MET A 1 -30.88 -16.67 29.61
C MET A 1 -31.24 -17.85 30.53
N HIS A 2 -31.31 -19.09 30.03
CA HIS A 2 -31.76 -20.26 30.82
C HIS A 2 -30.73 -20.78 31.85
N ILE A 3 -29.43 -20.59 31.62
CA ILE A 3 -28.36 -21.04 32.55
C ILE A 3 -28.40 -20.22 33.83
N HIS A 4 -28.55 -18.90 33.74
CA HIS A 4 -28.67 -18.04 34.91
C HIS A 4 -29.88 -18.43 35.76
N ARG A 5 -31.02 -18.76 35.15
CA ARG A 5 -32.23 -19.13 35.90
C ARG A 5 -32.06 -20.45 36.65
N ARG A 6 -31.51 -21.49 36.01
CA ARG A 6 -31.23 -22.78 36.68
C ARG A 6 -30.15 -22.66 37.75
N LEU A 7 -29.11 -21.86 37.50
CA LEU A 7 -28.04 -21.63 38.47
C LEU A 7 -28.55 -20.90 39.71
N ILE A 8 -29.32 -19.81 39.52
CA ILE A 8 -29.92 -19.04 40.61
C ILE A 8 -30.88 -19.91 41.43
N ILE A 9 -31.71 -20.74 40.77
CA ILE A 9 -32.61 -21.66 41.47
C ILE A 9 -31.83 -22.71 42.29
N LEU A 10 -30.76 -23.28 41.72
CA LEU A 10 -29.99 -24.34 42.39
C LEU A 10 -29.18 -23.80 43.58
N VAL A 11 -28.59 -22.61 43.44
CA VAL A 11 -27.94 -21.89 44.56
C VAL A 11 -28.96 -21.49 45.61
N GLY A 12 -30.11 -20.94 45.18
CA GLY A 12 -31.18 -20.51 46.08
C GLY A 12 -31.74 -21.67 46.90
N LEU A 13 -32.02 -22.82 46.28
CA LEU A 13 -32.48 -24.02 46.96
C LEU A 13 -31.42 -24.59 47.93
N GLY A 14 -30.15 -24.61 47.51
CA GLY A 14 -29.05 -25.06 48.38
C GLY A 14 -28.87 -24.17 49.61
N MET A 15 -28.87 -22.84 49.43
CA MET A 15 -28.79 -21.89 50.54
C MET A 15 -30.01 -21.97 51.45
N LEU A 16 -31.22 -22.08 50.88
CA LEU A 16 -32.46 -22.21 51.66
C LEU A 16 -32.44 -23.48 52.52
N LEU A 17 -31.97 -24.61 51.97
CA LEU A 17 -31.85 -25.86 52.70
C LEU A 17 -30.87 -25.73 53.87
N ILE A 18 -29.66 -25.20 53.63
CA ILE A 18 -28.65 -25.00 54.68
C ILE A 18 -29.16 -24.05 55.76
N MET A 19 -29.81 -22.95 55.36
CA MET A 19 -30.39 -21.98 56.30
C MET A 19 -31.49 -22.62 57.14
N THR A 20 -32.39 -23.40 56.55
CA THR A 20 -33.48 -24.08 57.26
C THR A 20 -32.94 -25.08 58.27
N ILE A 21 -31.94 -25.88 57.89
CA ILE A 21 -31.27 -26.83 58.80
C ILE A 21 -30.62 -26.07 59.97
N THR A 22 -29.95 -24.95 59.69
CA THR A 22 -29.24 -24.18 60.70
C THR A 22 -30.22 -23.54 61.70
N VAL A 23 -31.30 -22.93 61.21
CA VAL A 23 -32.32 -22.29 62.06
C VAL A 23 -33.00 -23.32 62.98
N LEU A 24 -33.48 -24.44 62.42
CA LEU A 24 -34.13 -25.50 63.21
C LEU A 24 -33.18 -26.10 64.26
N SER A 25 -31.89 -26.23 63.91
CA SER A 25 -30.89 -26.77 64.83
C SER A 25 -30.61 -25.82 65.99
N VAL A 26 -30.47 -24.52 65.71
CA VAL A 26 -30.26 -23.49 66.74
C VAL A 26 -31.47 -23.38 67.67
N GLU A 27 -32.68 -23.44 67.12
CA GLU A 27 -33.92 -23.42 67.92
C GLU A 27 -34.00 -24.62 68.88
N ASN A 28 -33.69 -25.83 68.41
CA ASN A 28 -33.69 -27.02 69.26
C ASN A 28 -32.62 -26.94 70.37
N ILE A 29 -31.41 -26.49 70.04
CA ILE A 29 -30.30 -26.36 71.00
C ILE A 29 -30.61 -25.31 72.08
N THR A 30 -31.14 -24.16 71.68
CA THR A 30 -31.50 -23.08 72.63
C THR A 30 -32.64 -23.50 73.56
N GLY A 31 -33.58 -24.31 73.07
CA GLY A 31 -34.64 -24.93 73.88
C GLY A 31 -34.10 -25.83 74.97
N GLU A 32 -33.27 -26.84 74.63
CA GLU A 32 -32.65 -27.74 75.60
C GLU A 32 -31.80 -26.98 76.61
N PHE A 33 -30.93 -26.09 76.15
CA PHE A 33 -30.04 -25.31 77.01
C PHE A 33 -30.83 -24.43 78.02
N SER A 34 -31.92 -23.80 77.57
CA SER A 34 -32.79 -23.00 78.44
C SER A 34 -33.46 -23.82 79.55
N GLN A 35 -33.83 -25.08 79.26
CA GLN A 35 -34.39 -25.98 80.28
C GLN A 35 -33.33 -26.39 81.30
N THR A 36 -32.13 -26.73 80.83
CA THR A 36 -31.01 -27.11 81.69
C THR A 36 -30.60 -25.97 82.63
N VAL A 37 -30.45 -24.74 82.13
CA VAL A 37 -30.13 -23.56 82.96
C VAL A 37 -31.20 -23.31 84.03
N ARG A 38 -32.49 -23.47 83.68
CA ARG A 38 -33.58 -23.36 84.65
C ARG A 38 -33.51 -24.44 85.73
N SER A 39 -33.21 -25.69 85.37
CA SER A 39 -33.07 -26.80 86.32
C SER A 39 -31.95 -26.54 87.34
N VAL A 40 -30.76 -26.12 86.88
CA VAL A 40 -29.64 -25.74 87.74
C VAL A 40 -30.02 -24.58 88.67
N GLY A 41 -30.75 -23.58 88.15
CA GLY A 41 -31.24 -22.45 88.94
C GLY A 41 -32.16 -22.89 90.09
N THR A 42 -33.10 -23.81 89.83
CA THR A 42 -34.00 -24.37 90.84
C THR A 42 -33.24 -25.18 91.90
N ILE A 43 -32.34 -26.07 91.49
CA ILE A 43 -31.50 -26.87 92.42
C ILE A 43 -30.70 -25.94 93.34
N SER A 44 -30.07 -24.91 92.78
CA SER A 44 -29.29 -23.95 93.56
C SER A 44 -30.12 -23.21 94.61
N LEU A 45 -31.37 -22.87 94.27
CA LEU A 45 -32.30 -22.21 95.19
C LEU A 45 -32.77 -23.15 96.31
N GLU A 46 -33.05 -24.42 95.99
CA GLU A 46 -33.42 -25.45 96.97
C GLU A 46 -32.30 -25.72 97.98
N VAL A 47 -31.07 -25.97 97.49
CA VAL A 47 -29.90 -26.19 98.36
C VAL A 47 -29.67 -25.01 99.29
N ARG A 48 -29.83 -23.77 98.80
CA ARG A 48 -29.69 -22.56 99.62
C ARG A 48 -30.75 -22.49 100.73
N LYS A 49 -32.01 -22.83 100.42
CA LYS A 49 -33.10 -22.84 101.41
C LYS A 49 -32.89 -23.90 102.48
N VAL A 50 -32.46 -25.10 102.09
CA VAL A 50 -32.15 -26.20 103.02
C VAL A 50 -30.99 -25.84 103.94
N TRP A 51 -29.92 -25.27 103.38
CA TRP A 51 -28.79 -24.79 104.19
C TRP A 51 -29.22 -23.73 105.20
N ASN A 52 -30.12 -22.81 104.79
CA ASN A 52 -30.69 -21.84 105.71
C ASN A 52 -31.50 -22.49 106.82
N ILE A 53 -32.35 -23.49 106.53
CA ILE A 53 -33.17 -24.23 107.51
C ILE A 53 -32.28 -24.99 108.49
N GLU A 54 -31.20 -25.60 108.03
CA GLU A 54 -30.24 -26.35 108.84
C GLU A 54 -29.52 -25.45 109.87
N GLN A 55 -28.92 -24.35 109.42
CA GLN A 55 -28.29 -23.36 110.30
C GLN A 55 -29.28 -22.88 111.35
N LYS A 56 -30.49 -22.63 110.86
CA LYS A 56 -31.61 -22.21 111.64
C LYS A 56 -31.99 -23.24 112.73
N LEU A 57 -32.13 -24.52 112.40
CA LEU A 57 -32.51 -25.55 113.35
C LEU A 57 -31.60 -25.60 114.59
N GLY A 58 -30.29 -25.50 114.38
CA GLY A 58 -29.32 -25.46 115.47
C GLY A 58 -29.50 -24.26 116.41
N ASP A 59 -29.88 -23.10 115.86
CA ASP A 59 -30.22 -21.92 116.66
C ASP A 59 -31.50 -22.12 117.46
N ALA A 60 -32.51 -22.77 116.88
CA ALA A 60 -33.83 -22.96 117.47
C ALA A 60 -33.79 -23.87 118.70
N THR A 61 -33.11 -25.03 118.60
CA THR A 61 -32.95 -25.94 119.75
C THR A 61 -32.20 -25.27 120.90
N ARG A 62 -31.18 -24.46 120.58
CA ARG A 62 -30.47 -23.62 121.56
C ARG A 62 -31.40 -22.61 122.24
N MET A 63 -32.26 -21.92 121.50
CA MET A 63 -33.23 -20.96 122.06
C MET A 63 -34.21 -21.63 123.03
N VAL A 64 -34.77 -22.79 122.66
CA VAL A 64 -35.70 -23.53 123.54
C VAL A 64 -34.99 -24.01 124.82
N ARG A 65 -33.74 -24.48 124.70
CA ARG A 65 -32.91 -24.86 125.86
C ARG A 65 -32.65 -23.68 126.80
N GLU A 66 -32.31 -22.52 126.26
CA GLU A 66 -32.12 -21.30 127.06
C GLU A 66 -33.43 -20.82 127.70
N TYR A 67 -34.57 -20.95 127.02
CA TYR A 67 -35.89 -20.67 127.61
C TYR A 67 -36.17 -21.57 128.82
N VAL A 68 -35.98 -22.89 128.71
CA VAL A 68 -36.20 -23.81 129.85
C VAL A 68 -35.24 -23.51 131.01
N ARG A 69 -34.01 -23.08 130.71
CA ARG A 69 -33.00 -22.73 131.73
C ARG A 69 -33.31 -21.43 132.45
N THR A 70 -33.75 -20.40 131.73
CA THR A 70 -33.86 -19.01 132.23
C THR A 70 -35.28 -18.56 132.52
N GLY A 71 -36.27 -19.10 131.81
CA GLY A 71 -37.66 -18.63 131.80
C GLY A 71 -37.87 -17.34 131.01
N ASP A 72 -36.87 -16.84 130.26
CA ASP A 72 -36.95 -15.57 129.54
C ASP A 72 -37.77 -15.68 128.23
N GLU A 73 -38.91 -15.00 128.20
CA GLU A 73 -39.83 -14.89 127.06
C GLU A 73 -39.20 -14.33 125.78
N HIS A 74 -38.04 -13.66 125.84
CA HIS A 74 -37.30 -13.26 124.64
C HIS A 74 -36.89 -14.47 123.78
N TYR A 75 -36.46 -15.58 124.38
CA TYR A 75 -36.08 -16.78 123.63
C TYR A 75 -37.29 -17.43 122.94
N ARG A 76 -38.46 -17.41 123.59
CA ARG A 76 -39.72 -17.87 123.00
C ARG A 76 -40.11 -17.02 121.78
N ARG A 77 -40.05 -15.69 121.90
CA ARG A 77 -40.35 -14.77 120.79
C ARG A 77 -39.43 -14.99 119.59
N ASN A 78 -38.13 -15.14 119.83
CA ASN A 78 -37.16 -15.37 118.75
C ASN A 78 -37.34 -16.73 118.09
N TYR A 79 -37.67 -17.78 118.86
CA TYR A 79 -38.03 -19.08 118.30
C TYR A 79 -39.26 -19.00 117.38
N ARG A 80 -40.26 -18.18 117.70
CA ARG A 80 -41.43 -18.01 116.82
C ARG A 80 -41.09 -17.33 115.49
N VAL A 81 -40.35 -16.22 115.53
CA VAL A 81 -39.88 -15.53 114.31
C VAL A 81 -39.05 -16.48 113.43
N PHE A 82 -38.24 -17.30 114.08
CA PHE A 82 -37.46 -18.33 113.46
C PHE A 82 -38.32 -19.39 112.77
N HIS A 83 -39.29 -19.93 113.52
CA HIS A 83 -40.15 -21.02 113.11
C HIS A 83 -41.00 -20.59 111.93
N ASP A 84 -41.62 -19.42 112.00
CA ASP A 84 -42.40 -18.83 110.90
C ASP A 84 -41.56 -18.74 109.61
N ALA A 85 -40.29 -18.33 109.72
CA ALA A 85 -39.39 -18.24 108.57
C ALA A 85 -39.01 -19.63 108.00
N ALA A 86 -38.78 -20.63 108.86
CA ALA A 86 -38.47 -21.99 108.44
C ALA A 86 -39.70 -22.67 107.82
N GLU A 87 -40.87 -22.51 108.41
CA GLU A 87 -42.15 -23.01 107.90
C GLU A 87 -42.45 -22.42 106.52
N GLN A 88 -42.24 -21.11 106.36
CA GLN A 88 -42.39 -20.44 105.06
C GLN A 88 -41.40 -20.99 104.02
N MET A 89 -40.13 -21.22 104.38
CA MET A 89 -39.15 -21.82 103.45
C MET A 89 -39.55 -23.24 103.03
N LEU A 90 -40.05 -24.05 103.97
CA LEU A 90 -40.54 -25.40 103.70
C LEU A 90 -41.79 -25.41 102.81
N LYS A 91 -42.74 -24.50 103.06
CA LYS A 91 -43.91 -24.30 102.20
C LYS A 91 -43.50 -23.90 100.78
N GLU A 92 -42.57 -22.96 100.65
CA GLU A 92 -42.07 -22.55 99.34
C GLU A 92 -41.30 -23.66 98.62
N MET A 93 -40.54 -24.50 99.35
CA MET A 93 -39.90 -25.68 98.77
C MET A 93 -40.92 -26.71 98.30
N ASN A 94 -41.97 -26.97 99.09
CA ASN A 94 -43.04 -27.91 98.73
C ASN A 94 -43.88 -27.41 97.53
N ALA A 95 -43.89 -26.10 97.28
CA ALA A 95 -44.52 -25.52 96.10
C ALA A 95 -43.67 -25.66 94.82
N LEU A 96 -42.40 -26.08 94.92
CA LEU A 96 -41.56 -26.37 93.77
C LEU A 96 -41.96 -27.71 93.12
N LYS A 97 -41.62 -27.87 91.84
CA LYS A 97 -41.83 -29.14 91.13
C LYS A 97 -40.74 -30.14 91.54
N LEU A 98 -41.02 -30.86 92.61
CA LEU A 98 -40.14 -31.88 93.18
C LEU A 98 -40.39 -33.25 92.54
N ASP A 99 -39.35 -34.09 92.48
CA ASP A 99 -39.50 -35.47 92.08
C ASP A 99 -40.14 -36.33 93.19
N LYS A 100 -40.52 -37.58 92.88
CA LYS A 100 -41.22 -38.47 93.84
C LYS A 100 -40.39 -38.78 95.10
N ARG A 101 -39.07 -38.82 95.00
CA ARG A 101 -38.15 -39.08 96.12
C ARG A 101 -37.96 -37.83 96.95
N GLU A 102 -37.81 -36.67 96.32
CA GLU A 102 -37.72 -35.36 96.96
C GLU A 102 -39.00 -35.02 97.73
N VAL A 103 -40.18 -35.28 97.16
CA VAL A 103 -41.47 -35.13 97.86
C VAL A 103 -41.51 -36.02 99.11
N LYS A 104 -40.94 -37.22 99.05
CA LYS A 104 -40.91 -38.14 100.19
C LYS A 104 -39.96 -37.66 101.29
N VAL A 105 -38.75 -37.20 100.93
CA VAL A 105 -37.76 -36.71 101.90
C VAL A 105 -38.20 -35.37 102.49
N LEU A 106 -38.69 -34.43 101.67
CA LEU A 106 -39.22 -33.15 102.15
C LEU A 106 -40.47 -33.37 103.02
N GLY A 107 -41.34 -34.31 102.66
CA GLY A 107 -42.51 -34.67 103.47
C GLY A 107 -42.14 -35.23 104.85
N ALA A 108 -41.09 -36.05 104.93
CA ALA A 108 -40.54 -36.53 106.21
C ALA A 108 -40.00 -35.37 107.05
N LEU A 109 -39.20 -34.48 106.44
CA LEU A 109 -38.64 -33.30 107.10
C LEU A 109 -39.73 -32.33 107.59
N MET A 110 -40.79 -32.11 106.81
CA MET A 110 -41.94 -31.30 107.23
C MET A 110 -42.70 -31.94 108.40
N ASN A 111 -42.83 -33.27 108.40
CA ASN A 111 -43.47 -34.00 109.49
C ASN A 111 -42.64 -33.91 110.80
N ASP A 112 -41.33 -34.05 110.68
CA ASP A 112 -40.40 -33.91 111.81
C ASP A 112 -40.40 -32.48 112.35
N PHE A 113 -40.43 -31.47 111.47
CA PHE A 113 -40.56 -30.07 111.84
C PHE A 113 -41.84 -29.79 112.64
N ASN A 114 -42.99 -30.30 112.18
CA ASN A 114 -44.26 -30.16 112.89
C ASN A 114 -44.25 -30.90 114.24
N THR A 115 -43.57 -32.04 114.32
CA THR A 115 -43.43 -32.81 115.57
C THR A 115 -42.56 -32.08 116.58
N ILE A 116 -41.50 -31.41 116.12
CA ILE A 116 -40.67 -30.51 116.93
C ILE A 116 -41.53 -29.35 117.46
N GLU A 117 -42.35 -28.73 116.61
CA GLU A 117 -43.24 -27.64 117.00
C GLU A 117 -44.24 -28.04 118.11
N ASP A 118 -44.93 -29.18 117.98
CA ASP A 118 -45.87 -29.66 119.01
C ASP A 118 -45.18 -29.82 120.38
N LYS A 119 -43.96 -30.37 120.39
CA LYS A 119 -43.17 -30.52 121.62
C LYS A 119 -42.69 -29.19 122.18
N VAL A 120 -42.28 -28.25 121.32
CA VAL A 120 -41.85 -26.91 121.74
C VAL A 120 -43.02 -26.11 122.30
N GLU A 121 -44.19 -26.13 121.68
CA GLU A 121 -45.38 -25.44 122.22
C GLU A 121 -45.83 -26.06 123.55
N ARG A 122 -45.71 -27.39 123.75
CA ARG A 122 -45.90 -28.00 125.07
C ARG A 122 -44.92 -27.45 126.10
N ILE A 123 -43.64 -27.34 125.77
CA ILE A 123 -42.62 -26.74 126.65
C ILE A 123 -42.98 -25.30 127.01
N PHE A 124 -43.48 -24.52 126.05
CA PHE A 124 -43.82 -23.11 126.26
C PHE A 124 -45.08 -22.88 127.10
N VAL A 125 -45.93 -23.89 127.31
CA VAL A 125 -47.14 -23.81 128.15
C VAL A 125 -46.88 -24.30 129.58
N LEU A 126 -45.76 -24.99 129.83
CA LEU A 126 -45.39 -25.47 131.17
C LEU A 126 -45.03 -24.31 132.11
N ASP A 127 -45.51 -24.39 133.36
CA ASP A 127 -45.08 -23.47 134.43
C ASP A 127 -43.72 -23.89 134.99
N LEU A 128 -42.66 -23.28 134.47
CA LEU A 128 -41.27 -23.59 134.83
C LEU A 128 -40.89 -23.21 136.27
N ALA A 129 -41.79 -22.58 137.05
CA ALA A 129 -41.59 -22.36 138.48
C ALA A 129 -41.78 -23.64 139.32
N HIS A 130 -42.52 -24.64 138.81
CA HIS A 130 -42.78 -25.91 139.49
C HIS A 130 -41.75 -26.98 139.12
N VAL A 131 -41.22 -27.69 140.13
CA VAL A 131 -40.16 -28.72 139.95
C VAL A 131 -40.61 -29.85 139.01
N GLY A 132 -41.86 -30.31 139.13
CA GLY A 132 -42.41 -31.37 138.26
C GLY A 132 -42.47 -30.96 136.78
N SER A 133 -42.88 -29.73 136.49
CA SER A 133 -42.94 -29.18 135.14
C SER A 133 -41.55 -28.94 134.53
N ARG A 134 -40.52 -28.64 135.35
CA ARG A 134 -39.12 -28.60 134.88
C ARG A 134 -38.58 -29.98 134.50
N THR A 135 -38.93 -31.03 135.24
CA THR A 135 -38.54 -32.40 134.88
C THR A 135 -39.18 -32.79 133.54
N GLU A 136 -40.46 -32.50 133.36
CA GLU A 136 -41.18 -32.72 132.09
C GLU A 136 -40.57 -31.91 130.93
N ALA A 137 -40.26 -30.62 131.14
CA ALA A 137 -39.59 -29.79 130.14
C ALA A 137 -38.22 -30.35 129.73
N ASN A 138 -37.44 -30.88 130.67
CA ASN A 138 -36.14 -31.50 130.38
C ASN A 138 -36.29 -32.82 129.61
N THR A 139 -37.32 -33.63 129.90
CA THR A 139 -37.62 -34.83 129.10
C THR A 139 -38.01 -34.44 127.67
N LEU A 140 -38.87 -33.44 127.50
CA LEU A 140 -39.24 -32.92 126.18
C LEU A 140 -38.05 -32.30 125.43
N LEU A 141 -37.12 -31.64 126.13
CA LEU A 141 -35.88 -31.15 125.53
C LEU A 141 -34.99 -32.28 125.01
N ASN A 142 -34.84 -33.36 125.76
CA ASN A 142 -34.06 -34.52 125.29
C ASN A 142 -34.73 -35.17 124.06
N ASP A 143 -36.06 -35.25 124.04
CA ASP A 143 -36.80 -35.68 122.86
C ASP A 143 -36.59 -34.75 121.66
N LEU A 144 -36.54 -33.44 121.90
CA LEU A 144 -36.26 -32.44 120.87
C LEU A 144 -34.84 -32.55 120.31
N ASP A 145 -33.84 -32.79 121.17
CA ASP A 145 -32.46 -33.00 120.72
C ASP A 145 -32.36 -34.26 119.85
N ASN A 146 -33.08 -35.34 120.20
CA ASN A 146 -33.17 -36.53 119.38
C ASN A 146 -33.87 -36.25 118.03
N LEU A 147 -35.01 -35.55 118.04
CA LEU A 147 -35.72 -35.18 116.81
C LEU A 147 -34.91 -34.23 115.93
N ALA A 148 -34.18 -33.29 116.52
CA ALA A 148 -33.30 -32.40 115.76
C ALA A 148 -32.15 -33.18 115.11
N ALA A 149 -31.61 -34.21 115.77
CA ALA A 149 -30.64 -35.10 115.16
C ALA A 149 -31.22 -35.93 114.00
N TRP A 150 -32.47 -36.40 114.12
CA TRP A 150 -33.19 -37.06 113.03
C TRP A 150 -33.43 -36.11 111.85
N MET A 151 -33.90 -34.89 112.12
CA MET A 151 -34.13 -33.89 111.08
C MET A 151 -32.82 -33.46 110.40
N GLN A 152 -31.72 -33.41 111.13
CA GLN A 152 -30.38 -33.18 110.56
C GLN A 152 -29.99 -34.29 109.58
N HIS A 153 -30.29 -35.54 109.91
CA HIS A 153 -30.07 -36.67 109.02
C HIS A 153 -30.94 -36.58 107.75
N ASP A 154 -32.21 -36.16 107.86
CA ASP A 154 -33.08 -35.96 106.71
C ASP A 154 -32.67 -34.77 105.83
N ILE A 155 -32.12 -33.71 106.44
CA ILE A 155 -31.48 -32.58 105.73
C ILE A 155 -30.30 -33.06 104.90
N GLU A 156 -29.38 -33.83 105.49
CA GLU A 156 -28.24 -34.38 104.75
C GLU A 156 -28.69 -35.30 103.62
N ARG A 157 -29.68 -36.16 103.87
CA ARG A 157 -30.27 -37.00 102.82
C ARG A 157 -30.89 -36.18 101.68
N TYR A 158 -31.53 -35.05 101.99
CA TYR A 158 -32.08 -34.14 100.97
C TYR A 158 -30.98 -33.44 100.16
N LYS A 159 -29.85 -33.08 100.79
CA LYS A 159 -28.68 -32.54 100.10
C LYS A 159 -28.03 -33.57 99.18
N GLU A 160 -27.92 -34.83 99.62
CA GLU A 160 -27.41 -35.94 98.82
C GLU A 160 -28.28 -36.18 97.57
N GLU A 161 -29.61 -36.20 97.71
CA GLU A 161 -30.52 -36.38 96.55
C GLU A 161 -30.38 -35.21 95.56
N ASN A 162 -30.22 -33.97 96.05
CA ASN A 162 -29.95 -32.81 95.21
C ASN A 162 -28.58 -32.87 94.50
N ALA A 163 -27.54 -33.39 95.16
CA ALA A 163 -26.24 -33.60 94.55
C ALA A 163 -26.30 -34.65 93.42
N LEU A 164 -27.07 -35.73 93.61
CA LEU A 164 -27.33 -36.73 92.56
C LEU A 164 -28.07 -36.12 91.36
N ARG A 165 -29.05 -35.25 91.62
CA ARG A 165 -29.77 -34.53 90.55
C ARG A 165 -28.84 -33.57 89.79
N LEU A 166 -27.94 -32.88 90.50
CA LEU A 166 -26.93 -32.03 89.87
C LEU A 166 -25.98 -32.83 88.96
N ASP A 167 -25.56 -34.02 89.38
CA ASP A 167 -24.75 -34.94 88.56
C ASP A 167 -25.52 -35.42 87.31
N SER A 168 -26.80 -35.74 87.44
CA SER A 168 -27.66 -36.06 86.29
C SER A 168 -27.75 -34.89 85.31
N VAL A 169 -27.97 -33.67 85.81
CA VAL A 169 -28.02 -32.46 84.96
C VAL A 169 -26.67 -32.18 84.30
N ALA A 170 -25.55 -32.42 85.00
CA ALA A 170 -24.21 -32.30 84.43
C ALA A 170 -23.99 -33.31 83.28
N LYS A 171 -24.43 -34.55 83.44
CA LYS A 171 -24.41 -35.57 82.37
C LYS A 171 -25.27 -35.18 81.17
N ASP A 172 -26.45 -34.60 81.42
CA ASP A 172 -27.31 -34.08 80.34
C ASP A 172 -26.63 -32.94 79.58
N ILE A 173 -25.92 -32.04 80.26
CA ILE A 173 -25.13 -30.96 79.63
C ILE A 173 -24.04 -31.55 78.73
N GLU A 174 -23.29 -32.55 79.20
CA GLU A 174 -22.26 -33.21 78.39
C GLU A 174 -22.86 -33.92 77.17
N GLY A 175 -24.00 -34.59 77.34
CA GLY A 175 -24.74 -35.22 76.26
C GLY A 175 -25.25 -34.22 75.23
N THR A 176 -25.80 -33.08 75.65
CA THR A 176 -26.24 -32.00 74.76
C THR A 176 -25.04 -31.35 74.06
N LYS A 177 -23.90 -31.15 74.74
CA LYS A 177 -22.66 -30.65 74.11
C LYS A 177 -22.16 -31.59 73.01
N LEU A 178 -22.17 -32.90 73.25
CA LEU A 178 -21.79 -33.88 72.24
C LEU A 178 -22.75 -33.83 71.02
N ARG A 179 -24.07 -33.77 71.27
CA ARG A 179 -25.08 -33.62 70.22
C ARG A 179 -24.86 -32.35 69.39
N ILE A 180 -24.58 -31.21 70.03
CA ILE A 180 -24.25 -29.94 69.35
C ILE A 180 -23.03 -30.12 68.44
N ASN A 181 -21.95 -30.70 68.95
CA ASN A 181 -20.71 -30.91 68.17
C ASN A 181 -20.95 -31.82 66.95
N ILE A 182 -21.73 -32.89 67.12
CA ILE A 182 -22.11 -33.78 66.01
C ILE A 182 -22.91 -33.01 64.95
N LEU A 183 -23.88 -32.20 65.39
CA LEU A 183 -24.75 -31.43 64.50
C LEU A 183 -23.96 -30.38 63.70
N PHE A 184 -23.05 -29.65 64.35
CA PHE A 184 -22.11 -28.76 63.67
C PHE A 184 -21.22 -29.50 62.65
N GLY A 185 -20.74 -30.70 63.01
CA GLY A 185 -19.97 -31.54 62.09
C GLY A 185 -20.76 -31.92 60.84
N ILE A 186 -22.03 -32.32 60.98
CA ILE A 186 -22.92 -32.65 59.86
C ILE A 186 -23.16 -31.42 58.97
N ILE A 187 -23.45 -30.26 59.57
CA ILE A 187 -23.65 -29.01 58.82
C ILE A 187 -22.38 -28.64 58.04
N LEU A 188 -21.20 -28.76 58.65
CA LEU A 188 -19.93 -28.45 57.99
C LEU A 188 -19.65 -29.39 56.82
N VAL A 189 -19.80 -30.71 57.00
CA VAL A 189 -19.58 -31.70 55.95
C VAL A 189 -20.56 -31.53 54.79
N THR A 190 -21.83 -31.30 55.08
CA THR A 190 -22.85 -31.07 54.05
C THR A 190 -22.59 -29.76 53.28
N MET A 191 -22.17 -28.70 53.97
CA MET A 191 -21.80 -27.43 53.33
C MET A 191 -20.57 -27.58 52.43
N VAL A 192 -19.51 -28.25 52.91
CA VAL A 192 -18.29 -28.51 52.11
C VAL A 192 -18.62 -29.39 50.90
N GLY A 193 -19.42 -30.44 51.09
CA GLY A 193 -19.87 -31.31 50.00
C GLY A 193 -20.67 -30.56 48.94
N PHE A 194 -21.58 -29.67 49.37
CA PHE A 194 -22.33 -28.80 48.47
C PHE A 194 -21.41 -27.85 47.69
N LEU A 195 -20.46 -27.19 48.36
CA LEU A 195 -19.51 -26.28 47.71
C LEU A 195 -18.64 -26.99 46.67
N LEU A 196 -18.15 -28.19 46.98
CA LEU A 196 -17.36 -29.01 46.04
C LEU A 196 -18.20 -29.44 44.84
N ALA A 197 -19.42 -29.97 45.08
CA ALA A 197 -20.31 -30.39 44.01
C ALA A 197 -20.73 -29.22 43.12
N PHE A 198 -21.02 -28.06 43.73
CA PHE A 198 -21.40 -26.84 43.03
C PHE A 198 -20.22 -26.27 42.22
N GLY A 199 -19.01 -26.27 42.79
CA GLY A 199 -17.79 -25.89 42.08
C GLY A 199 -17.52 -26.79 40.87
N LEU A 200 -17.67 -28.11 41.02
CA LEU A 200 -17.51 -29.06 39.94
C LEU A 200 -18.59 -28.89 38.85
N TYR A 201 -19.81 -28.57 39.26
CA TYR A 201 -20.91 -28.23 38.34
C TYR A 201 -20.60 -26.96 37.54
N LEU A 202 -20.17 -25.87 38.20
CA LEU A 202 -19.78 -24.63 37.56
C LEU A 202 -18.61 -24.83 36.59
N TYR A 203 -17.59 -25.59 37.00
CA TYR A 203 -16.46 -25.91 36.15
C TYR A 203 -16.90 -26.61 34.86
N ARG A 204 -17.77 -27.63 34.97
CA ARG A 204 -18.26 -28.40 33.81
C ARG A 204 -19.25 -27.62 32.94
N LYS A 205 -20.11 -26.80 33.52
CA LYS A 205 -21.20 -26.12 32.80
C LYS A 205 -20.85 -24.72 32.30
N LEU A 206 -19.83 -24.07 32.88
CA LEU A 206 -19.48 -22.69 32.57
C LEU A 206 -18.01 -22.55 32.18
N SER A 207 -17.08 -22.93 33.06
CA SER A 207 -15.64 -22.67 32.83
C SER A 207 -15.08 -23.45 31.64
N LEU A 208 -15.35 -24.76 31.55
CA LEU A 208 -14.80 -25.60 30.49
C LEU A 208 -15.27 -25.17 29.07
N PRO A 209 -16.58 -24.94 28.83
CA PRO A 209 -17.06 -24.39 27.55
C PRO A 209 -16.46 -23.03 27.18
N LEU A 210 -16.26 -22.14 28.17
CA LEU A 210 -15.66 -20.82 27.94
C LEU A 210 -14.20 -20.91 27.50
N VAL A 211 -13.42 -21.80 28.12
CA VAL A 211 -12.02 -22.04 27.73
C VAL A 211 -11.94 -22.60 26.31
N GLN A 212 -12.82 -23.55 25.95
CA GLN A 212 -12.88 -24.09 24.59
C GLN A 212 -13.24 -23.02 23.54
N LEU A 213 -14.17 -22.12 23.88
CA LEU A 213 -14.55 -21.02 23.01
C LEU A 213 -13.39 -20.02 22.84
N TRP A 214 -12.68 -19.69 23.92
CA TRP A 214 -11.49 -18.82 23.86
C TRP A 214 -10.38 -19.43 23.00
N GLN A 215 -10.05 -20.70 23.21
CA GLN A 215 -9.03 -21.41 22.41
C GLN A 215 -9.39 -21.44 20.93
N GLY A 216 -10.66 -21.74 20.59
CA GLY A 216 -11.08 -21.73 19.20
C GLY A 216 -11.06 -20.35 18.56
N ALA A 217 -11.35 -19.29 19.32
CA ALA A 217 -11.30 -17.93 18.81
C ALA A 217 -9.85 -17.50 18.56
N GLU A 218 -8.93 -17.91 19.43
CA GLU A 218 -7.49 -17.69 19.24
C GLU A 218 -6.97 -18.39 17.98
N GLU A 219 -7.33 -19.66 17.75
CA GLU A 219 -6.95 -20.41 16.53
C GLU A 219 -7.46 -19.72 15.25
N ILE A 220 -8.72 -19.28 15.23
CA ILE A 220 -9.29 -18.53 14.11
C ILE A 220 -8.52 -17.22 13.89
N SER A 221 -8.18 -16.50 14.98
CA SER A 221 -7.44 -15.24 14.90
C SER A 221 -6.00 -15.41 14.36
N ARG A 222 -5.38 -16.58 14.57
CA ARG A 222 -4.06 -16.94 14.03
C ARG A 222 -4.11 -17.40 12.58
N GLY A 223 -5.30 -17.41 11.96
CA GLY A 223 -5.51 -17.74 10.55
C GLY A 223 -5.97 -19.16 10.27
N ASN A 224 -6.18 -19.99 11.29
CA ASN A 224 -6.69 -21.35 11.13
C ASN A 224 -8.24 -21.35 11.04
N LEU A 225 -8.76 -20.96 9.88
CA LEU A 225 -10.22 -20.86 9.64
C LEU A 225 -10.93 -22.22 9.51
N ASP A 226 -10.18 -23.32 9.47
CA ASP A 226 -10.71 -24.69 9.45
C ASP A 226 -11.03 -25.23 10.84
N TYR A 227 -10.55 -24.55 11.88
CA TYR A 227 -10.83 -24.92 13.25
C TYR A 227 -12.33 -24.76 13.56
N GLN A 228 -12.97 -25.85 13.99
CA GLN A 228 -14.37 -25.83 14.46
C GLN A 228 -14.44 -25.95 15.97
N MET A 229 -15.04 -24.95 16.60
CA MET A 229 -15.34 -24.98 18.03
C MET A 229 -16.37 -26.06 18.31
N GLN A 230 -15.98 -27.13 19.01
CA GLN A 230 -16.87 -28.22 19.41
C GLN A 230 -17.40 -28.02 20.84
N VAL A 231 -18.21 -26.98 21.03
CA VAL A 231 -18.90 -26.75 22.31
C VAL A 231 -20.26 -27.45 22.26
N ARG A 232 -20.39 -28.60 22.92
CA ARG A 232 -21.64 -29.40 22.96
C ARG A 232 -22.57 -28.94 24.09
N GLY A 233 -23.85 -28.72 23.79
CA GLY A 233 -24.94 -28.53 24.76
C GLY A 233 -26.01 -27.53 24.35
N GLU A 234 -27.11 -27.46 25.10
CA GLU A 234 -28.20 -26.47 24.91
C GLU A 234 -27.93 -25.17 25.70
N THR A 235 -26.73 -24.60 25.54
CA THR A 235 -26.31 -23.41 26.29
C THR A 235 -26.16 -22.20 25.37
N ASP A 236 -26.34 -21.00 25.91
CA ASP A 236 -26.08 -19.75 25.17
C ASP A 236 -24.62 -19.72 24.62
N ILE A 237 -23.69 -20.41 25.30
CA ILE A 237 -22.29 -20.57 24.90
C ILE A 237 -22.14 -21.47 23.66
N ALA A 238 -22.90 -22.56 23.57
CA ALA A 238 -22.89 -23.43 22.39
C ALA A 238 -23.42 -22.70 21.15
N MET A 239 -24.48 -21.90 21.32
CA MET A 239 -25.00 -21.04 20.24
C MET A 239 -23.96 -19.99 19.83
N LEU A 240 -23.21 -19.41 20.78
CA LEU A 240 -22.12 -18.49 20.46
C LEU A 240 -21.00 -19.17 19.66
N ALA A 241 -20.60 -20.39 20.05
CA ALA A 241 -19.61 -21.18 19.31
C ALA A 241 -20.06 -21.47 17.87
N GLU A 242 -21.34 -21.79 17.66
CA GLU A 242 -21.92 -21.98 16.34
C GLU A 242 -21.84 -20.69 15.48
N ARG A 243 -22.16 -19.53 16.06
CA ARG A 243 -22.02 -18.23 15.37
C ARG A 243 -20.58 -17.90 15.01
N PHE A 244 -19.62 -18.25 15.87
CA PHE A 244 -18.20 -18.10 15.55
C PHE A 244 -17.77 -19.02 14.40
N ASN A 245 -18.24 -20.28 14.39
CA ASN A 245 -17.98 -21.21 13.30
C ASN A 245 -18.57 -20.70 11.96
N GLU A 246 -19.80 -20.16 11.96
CA GLU A 246 -20.39 -19.51 10.77
C GLU A 246 -19.55 -18.34 10.27
N MET A 247 -19.03 -17.51 11.19
CA MET A 247 -18.16 -16.38 10.85
C MET A 247 -16.86 -16.86 10.21
N ALA A 248 -16.20 -17.87 10.79
CA ALA A 248 -14.97 -18.44 10.26
C ALA A 248 -15.18 -19.00 8.84
N GLN A 249 -16.29 -19.72 8.60
CA GLN A 249 -16.63 -20.20 7.26
C GLN A 249 -16.87 -19.07 6.26
N LYS A 250 -17.61 -18.02 6.63
CA LYS A 250 -17.81 -16.85 5.78
C LYS A 250 -16.49 -16.15 5.47
N LEU A 251 -15.61 -16.02 6.46
CA LEU A 251 -14.30 -15.43 6.28
C LEU A 251 -13.46 -16.25 5.31
N LYS A 252 -13.44 -17.58 5.46
CA LYS A 252 -12.74 -18.51 4.55
C LYS A 252 -13.25 -18.37 3.11
N ALA A 253 -14.56 -18.36 2.91
CA ALA A 253 -15.16 -18.18 1.59
C ALA A 253 -14.81 -16.81 0.99
N SER A 254 -14.78 -15.75 1.82
CA SER A 254 -14.38 -14.41 1.39
C SER A 254 -12.92 -14.33 1.00
N TYR A 255 -12.01 -14.93 1.77
CA TYR A 255 -10.57 -14.98 1.46
C TYR A 255 -10.31 -15.73 0.15
N ALA A 256 -10.91 -16.92 -0.03
CA ALA A 256 -10.79 -17.67 -1.28
C ALA A 256 -11.31 -16.86 -2.48
N GLY A 257 -12.45 -16.18 -2.33
CA GLY A 257 -12.99 -15.29 -3.38
C GLY A 257 -12.09 -14.08 -3.66
N LEU A 258 -11.43 -13.53 -2.64
CA LEU A 258 -10.50 -12.41 -2.80
C LEU A 258 -9.19 -12.85 -3.48
N GLU A 259 -8.63 -14.00 -3.08
CA GLU A 259 -7.43 -14.59 -3.71
C GLU A 259 -7.66 -14.87 -5.19
N GLN A 260 -8.83 -15.44 -5.54
CA GLN A 260 -9.19 -15.65 -6.94
C GLN A 260 -9.23 -14.34 -7.73
N ARG A 261 -9.87 -13.30 -7.20
CA ARG A 261 -9.90 -11.97 -7.85
C ARG A 261 -8.51 -11.34 -7.95
N LEU A 262 -7.66 -11.52 -6.94
CA LEU A 262 -6.28 -11.05 -6.96
C LEU A 262 -5.45 -11.76 -8.04
N MET A 263 -5.59 -13.08 -8.18
CA MET A 263 -4.96 -13.86 -9.24
C MET A 263 -5.41 -13.39 -10.63
N GLU A 264 -6.72 -13.28 -10.86
CA GLU A 264 -7.28 -12.79 -12.13
C GLU A 264 -6.75 -11.38 -12.46
N ARG A 265 -6.71 -10.48 -11.47
CA ARG A 265 -6.22 -9.11 -11.67
C ARG A 265 -4.71 -9.04 -11.90
N THR A 266 -3.94 -9.87 -11.20
CA THR A 266 -2.48 -9.95 -11.36
C THR A 266 -2.12 -10.48 -12.75
N GLN A 267 -2.82 -11.51 -13.22
CA GLN A 267 -2.64 -12.06 -14.56
C GLN A 267 -3.00 -11.03 -15.63
N GLN A 268 -4.08 -10.26 -15.44
CA GLN A 268 -4.45 -9.16 -16.34
C GLN A 268 -3.36 -8.08 -16.41
N VAL A 269 -2.82 -7.65 -15.28
CA VAL A 269 -1.74 -6.64 -15.24
C VAL A 269 -0.45 -7.18 -15.85
N ALA A 270 -0.10 -8.44 -15.61
CA ALA A 270 1.08 -9.07 -16.19
C ALA A 270 1.01 -9.15 -17.73
N ALA A 271 -0.16 -9.46 -18.29
CA ALA A 271 -0.38 -9.47 -19.73
C ALA A 271 -0.30 -8.05 -20.34
N MET A 272 -0.79 -7.02 -19.64
CA MET A 272 -0.65 -5.63 -20.07
C MET A 272 0.82 -5.17 -20.05
N ASN A 273 1.56 -5.51 -18.99
CA ASN A 273 2.97 -5.16 -18.85
C ASN A 273 3.86 -5.88 -19.87
N SER A 274 3.55 -7.13 -20.24
CA SER A 274 4.34 -7.87 -21.24
C SER A 274 4.25 -7.23 -22.63
N VAL A 275 3.06 -6.75 -23.03
CA VAL A 275 2.86 -6.01 -24.27
C VAL A 275 3.63 -4.68 -24.24
N ALA A 276 3.54 -3.93 -23.14
CA ALA A 276 4.29 -2.67 -22.98
C ALA A 276 5.82 -2.87 -23.07
N LEU A 277 6.35 -3.98 -22.53
CA LEU A 277 7.79 -4.29 -22.59
C LEU A 277 8.28 -4.70 -23.99
N THR A 278 7.44 -5.36 -24.79
CA THR A 278 7.76 -5.69 -26.19
C THR A 278 7.85 -4.44 -27.07
N LEU A 279 7.01 -3.42 -26.77
CA LEU A 279 6.93 -2.17 -27.53
C LEU A 279 8.13 -1.22 -27.29
N GLY A 280 8.94 -1.46 -26.26
CA GLY A 280 10.16 -0.70 -25.98
C GLY A 280 11.42 -1.17 -26.74
N ARG A 281 11.30 -2.20 -27.60
CA ARG A 281 12.43 -2.75 -28.35
C ARG A 281 12.72 -1.92 -29.61
N THR A 282 14.00 -1.66 -29.85
CA THR A 282 14.50 -1.10 -31.12
C THR A 282 14.35 -2.15 -32.23
N GLY A 283 13.56 -1.87 -33.26
CA GLY A 283 13.36 -2.73 -34.42
C GLY A 283 12.52 -2.02 -35.49
N THR A 284 12.33 -2.66 -36.65
CA THR A 284 11.44 -2.12 -37.68
C THR A 284 9.98 -2.24 -37.23
N LEU A 285 9.11 -1.36 -37.74
CA LEU A 285 7.67 -1.37 -37.41
C LEU A 285 7.03 -2.76 -37.62
N LYS A 286 7.45 -3.47 -38.68
CA LYS A 286 6.96 -4.81 -39.00
C LYS A 286 7.36 -5.84 -37.94
N GLU A 287 8.61 -5.83 -37.48
CA GLU A 287 9.11 -6.76 -36.46
C GLU A 287 8.43 -6.55 -35.11
N VAL A 288 8.26 -5.29 -34.70
CA VAL A 288 7.61 -4.94 -33.43
C VAL A 288 6.16 -5.41 -33.44
N LEU A 289 5.43 -5.18 -34.54
CA LEU A 289 4.04 -5.63 -34.67
C LEU A 289 3.92 -7.15 -34.73
N GLN A 290 4.85 -7.83 -35.42
CA GLN A 290 4.88 -9.29 -35.50
C GLN A 290 5.10 -9.94 -34.12
N GLU A 291 6.07 -9.46 -33.35
CA GLU A 291 6.34 -9.99 -32.01
C GLU A 291 5.20 -9.63 -31.05
N SER A 292 4.63 -8.43 -31.16
CA SER A 292 3.48 -8.02 -30.34
C SER A 292 2.25 -8.89 -30.58
N LEU A 293 1.94 -9.19 -31.85
CA LEU A 293 0.85 -10.11 -32.21
C LEU A 293 1.09 -11.49 -31.61
N LYS A 294 2.33 -12.00 -31.71
CA LYS A 294 2.71 -13.28 -31.13
C LYS A 294 2.58 -13.30 -29.60
N THR A 295 2.98 -12.22 -28.92
CA THR A 295 2.81 -12.08 -27.47
C THR A 295 1.33 -12.08 -27.08
N VAL A 296 0.50 -11.29 -27.76
CA VAL A 296 -0.95 -11.22 -27.50
C VAL A 296 -1.58 -12.61 -27.64
N LEU A 297 -1.30 -13.32 -28.73
CA LEU A 297 -1.82 -14.67 -28.98
C LEU A 297 -1.30 -15.71 -27.98
N LYS A 298 -0.07 -15.57 -27.48
CA LYS A 298 0.48 -16.49 -26.47
C LYS A 298 -0.04 -16.20 -25.06
N SER A 299 -0.29 -14.94 -24.73
CA SER A 299 -0.77 -14.52 -23.40
C SER A 299 -2.27 -14.80 -23.20
N TYR A 300 -3.04 -14.96 -24.28
CA TYR A 300 -4.46 -15.26 -24.23
C TYR A 300 -4.76 -16.65 -24.78
N ALA A 301 -4.90 -17.63 -23.88
CA ALA A 301 -5.19 -19.02 -24.23
C ALA A 301 -6.55 -19.22 -24.94
N ASP A 302 -7.49 -18.27 -24.75
CA ASP A 302 -8.79 -18.31 -25.40
C ASP A 302 -8.77 -17.81 -26.86
N MET A 303 -7.61 -17.41 -27.38
CA MET A 303 -7.42 -17.06 -28.78
C MET A 303 -6.77 -18.22 -29.52
N GLU A 304 -7.27 -18.56 -30.70
CA GLU A 304 -6.59 -19.45 -31.63
C GLU A 304 -5.26 -18.81 -32.04
N PRO A 305 -4.20 -19.59 -32.33
CA PRO A 305 -2.86 -19.08 -32.66
C PRO A 305 -2.77 -18.50 -34.09
N ARG A 306 -3.81 -17.76 -34.50
CA ARG A 306 -3.92 -17.07 -35.78
C ARG A 306 -4.54 -15.69 -35.62
N GLY A 307 -4.13 -14.76 -36.46
CA GLY A 307 -4.60 -13.37 -36.46
C GLY A 307 -3.69 -12.46 -37.26
N GLY A 308 -3.99 -11.16 -37.26
CA GLY A 308 -3.19 -10.18 -37.98
C GLY A 308 -3.41 -8.75 -37.54
N ILE A 309 -2.51 -7.88 -37.98
CA ILE A 309 -2.52 -6.45 -37.74
C ILE A 309 -2.51 -5.73 -39.09
N PHE A 310 -3.54 -4.94 -39.30
CA PHE A 310 -3.65 -3.97 -40.37
C PHE A 310 -3.24 -2.59 -39.86
N LEU A 311 -2.49 -1.84 -40.66
CA LEU A 311 -2.25 -0.42 -40.43
C LEU A 311 -2.93 0.41 -41.50
N CYS A 312 -3.39 1.60 -41.14
CA CYS A 312 -3.88 2.58 -42.11
C CYS A 312 -2.73 3.01 -43.03
N ASP A 313 -2.95 2.91 -44.34
CA ASP A 313 -2.06 3.48 -45.35
C ASP A 313 -2.17 5.03 -45.32
N PRO A 314 -1.17 5.75 -45.86
CA PRO A 314 -1.15 7.22 -45.84
C PRO A 314 -2.29 7.89 -46.60
N ASP A 315 -2.99 7.16 -47.46
CA ASP A 315 -4.18 7.63 -48.19
C ASP A 315 -5.39 7.86 -47.27
N GLY A 316 -5.41 7.24 -46.09
CA GLY A 316 -6.55 7.28 -45.16
C GLY A 316 -7.77 6.47 -45.62
N GLU A 317 -7.70 5.80 -46.76
CA GLU A 317 -8.80 5.09 -47.39
C GLU A 317 -8.63 3.57 -47.30
N THR A 318 -7.40 3.10 -47.13
CA THR A 318 -7.08 1.67 -47.09
C THR A 318 -6.28 1.25 -45.86
N LEU A 319 -6.42 -0.03 -45.53
CA LEU A 319 -5.71 -0.77 -44.51
C LEU A 319 -4.77 -1.75 -45.20
N ARG A 320 -3.51 -1.82 -44.75
CA ARG A 320 -2.51 -2.78 -45.26
C ARG A 320 -2.12 -3.81 -44.20
N LEU A 321 -2.17 -5.08 -44.57
CA LEU A 321 -1.77 -6.18 -43.69
C LEU A 321 -0.26 -6.10 -43.43
N THR A 322 0.12 -5.72 -42.21
CA THR A 322 1.52 -5.43 -41.86
C THR A 322 2.17 -6.58 -41.10
N ALA A 323 1.41 -7.25 -40.24
CA ALA A 323 1.86 -8.41 -39.47
C ALA A 323 0.76 -9.47 -39.42
N HIS A 324 1.11 -10.75 -39.45
CA HIS A 324 0.15 -11.84 -39.31
C HIS A 324 0.79 -13.11 -38.76
N LEU A 325 0.00 -13.92 -38.07
CA LEU A 325 0.41 -15.21 -37.55
C LEU A 325 -0.66 -16.25 -37.89
N GLY A 326 -0.25 -17.46 -38.25
CA GLY A 326 -1.19 -18.58 -38.47
C GLY A 326 -2.16 -18.44 -39.65
N LEU A 327 -1.92 -17.48 -40.56
CA LEU A 327 -2.69 -17.31 -41.80
C LEU A 327 -1.99 -17.99 -42.98
N THR A 328 -2.75 -18.54 -43.93
CA THR A 328 -2.17 -19.12 -45.15
C THR A 328 -1.64 -18.02 -46.08
N PRO A 329 -0.57 -18.27 -46.86
CA PRO A 329 -0.02 -17.29 -47.79
C PRO A 329 -1.05 -16.76 -48.80
N GLU A 330 -1.94 -17.62 -49.28
CA GLU A 330 -3.00 -17.27 -50.23
C GLU A 330 -4.01 -16.29 -49.60
N PHE A 331 -4.35 -16.52 -48.33
CA PHE A 331 -5.25 -15.63 -47.59
C PHE A 331 -4.58 -14.28 -47.31
N ALA A 332 -3.32 -14.29 -46.85
CA ALA A 332 -2.58 -13.06 -46.58
C ALA A 332 -2.37 -12.20 -47.84
N ALA A 333 -2.14 -12.83 -49.00
CA ALA A 333 -2.02 -12.14 -50.29
C ALA A 333 -3.37 -11.55 -50.76
N ARG A 334 -4.47 -12.30 -50.59
CA ARG A 334 -5.82 -11.82 -50.96
C ARG A 334 -6.29 -10.66 -50.08
N GLU A 335 -5.96 -10.70 -48.80
CA GLU A 335 -6.31 -9.67 -47.82
C GLU A 335 -5.17 -8.66 -47.59
N GLU A 336 -4.23 -8.50 -48.54
CA GLU A 336 -3.09 -7.58 -48.40
C GLU A 336 -3.55 -6.14 -48.14
N ARG A 337 -4.63 -5.72 -48.81
CA ARG A 337 -5.28 -4.42 -48.62
C ARG A 337 -6.80 -4.52 -48.49
N ILE A 338 -7.36 -3.75 -47.55
CA ILE A 338 -8.80 -3.67 -47.28
C ILE A 338 -9.23 -2.20 -47.25
N LYS A 339 -10.38 -1.84 -47.82
CA LYS A 339 -10.89 -0.46 -47.75
C LYS A 339 -11.55 -0.15 -46.40
N MET A 340 -11.54 1.11 -46.01
CA MET A 340 -12.34 1.58 -44.87
C MET A 340 -13.83 1.24 -45.07
N GLY A 341 -14.49 0.78 -44.00
CA GLY A 341 -15.87 0.29 -44.04
C GLY A 341 -16.08 -1.09 -44.69
N GLU A 342 -15.05 -1.69 -45.27
CA GLU A 342 -15.11 -3.01 -45.91
C GLU A 342 -14.62 -4.11 -44.94
N CYS A 343 -15.38 -5.20 -44.82
CA CYS A 343 -15.15 -6.26 -43.83
C CYS A 343 -15.18 -5.73 -42.38
N LEU A 344 -15.11 -6.63 -41.39
CA LEU A 344 -15.08 -6.24 -39.97
C LEU A 344 -13.89 -5.32 -39.66
N CYS A 345 -12.72 -5.59 -40.25
CA CYS A 345 -11.51 -4.77 -40.11
C CYS A 345 -11.71 -3.34 -40.58
N GLY A 346 -12.29 -3.13 -41.77
CA GLY A 346 -12.54 -1.78 -42.30
C GLY A 346 -13.60 -1.02 -41.51
N VAL A 347 -14.64 -1.71 -41.01
CA VAL A 347 -15.67 -1.08 -40.16
C VAL A 347 -15.07 -0.62 -38.82
N VAL A 348 -14.25 -1.45 -38.16
CA VAL A 348 -13.56 -1.05 -36.92
C VAL A 348 -12.59 0.11 -37.18
N ALA A 349 -11.88 0.09 -38.30
CA ALA A 349 -10.98 1.18 -38.65
C ALA A 349 -11.72 2.52 -38.88
N GLN A 350 -12.92 2.47 -39.47
CA GLN A 350 -13.75 3.65 -39.72
C GLN A 350 -14.45 4.16 -38.45
N THR A 351 -14.92 3.27 -37.59
CA THR A 351 -15.72 3.62 -36.41
C THR A 351 -14.87 3.87 -35.16
N GLY A 352 -13.70 3.23 -35.06
CA GLY A 352 -12.87 3.26 -33.85
C GLY A 352 -13.40 2.42 -32.69
N GLU A 353 -14.45 1.64 -32.91
CA GLU A 353 -15.13 0.80 -31.92
C GLU A 353 -14.80 -0.68 -32.14
N MET A 354 -14.51 -1.41 -31.06
CA MET A 354 -14.20 -2.83 -31.14
C MET A 354 -15.43 -3.63 -31.59
N ILE A 355 -15.23 -4.60 -32.49
CA ILE A 355 -16.29 -5.52 -32.91
C ILE A 355 -15.95 -6.94 -32.49
N TYR A 356 -16.90 -7.58 -31.80
CA TYR A 356 -16.95 -9.03 -31.64
C TYR A 356 -18.09 -9.59 -32.49
N ALA A 357 -17.74 -10.48 -33.41
CA ALA A 357 -18.68 -11.14 -34.31
C ALA A 357 -18.69 -12.64 -34.00
N ASP A 358 -19.69 -13.10 -33.24
CA ASP A 358 -19.83 -14.50 -32.82
C ASP A 358 -19.98 -15.47 -34.01
N LYS A 359 -20.70 -15.04 -35.06
CA LYS A 359 -20.91 -15.83 -36.29
C LYS A 359 -19.80 -15.67 -37.34
N GLY A 360 -18.76 -14.88 -37.07
CA GLY A 360 -17.65 -14.63 -37.99
C GLY A 360 -18.10 -14.23 -39.40
N CYS A 361 -17.85 -15.11 -40.37
CA CYS A 361 -18.23 -14.94 -41.77
C CYS A 361 -19.75 -14.82 -42.03
N GLY A 362 -20.60 -15.17 -41.04
CA GLY A 362 -22.05 -14.98 -41.11
C GLY A 362 -22.54 -13.59 -40.65
N ASP A 363 -21.64 -12.70 -40.22
CA ASP A 363 -21.98 -11.32 -39.86
C ASP A 363 -22.22 -10.48 -41.15
N PRO A 364 -23.35 -9.74 -41.28
CA PRO A 364 -23.63 -8.92 -42.45
C PRO A 364 -22.55 -7.87 -42.78
N ARG A 365 -21.75 -7.47 -41.77
CA ARG A 365 -20.65 -6.52 -41.93
C ARG A 365 -19.37 -7.18 -42.49
N HIS A 366 -19.33 -8.50 -42.58
CA HIS A 366 -18.19 -9.25 -43.12
C HIS A 366 -18.30 -9.38 -44.65
N THR A 367 -18.12 -8.26 -45.36
CA THR A 367 -18.37 -8.14 -46.81
C THR A 367 -17.38 -8.87 -47.72
N ARG A 368 -16.26 -9.39 -47.18
CA ARG A 368 -15.19 -10.09 -47.92
C ARG A 368 -15.09 -11.59 -47.59
N GLY A 369 -16.20 -12.21 -47.16
CA GLY A 369 -16.20 -13.60 -46.73
C GLY A 369 -16.12 -14.61 -47.87
N ASP A 370 -14.99 -15.31 -48.00
CA ASP A 370 -14.92 -16.56 -48.76
C ASP A 370 -13.77 -17.47 -48.28
N SER A 371 -13.83 -17.93 -47.02
CA SER A 371 -12.89 -18.92 -46.50
C SER A 371 -13.58 -19.95 -45.62
N HIS A 372 -13.23 -21.22 -45.82
CA HIS A 372 -13.69 -22.41 -45.08
C HIS A 372 -13.31 -22.41 -43.57
N LEU A 373 -12.93 -21.25 -43.02
CA LEU A 373 -12.47 -21.06 -41.67
C LEU A 373 -13.59 -20.39 -40.86
N GLY A 374 -14.65 -21.14 -40.58
CA GLY A 374 -15.68 -20.71 -39.65
C GLY A 374 -15.09 -20.42 -38.26
N GLY A 375 -15.65 -19.45 -37.55
CA GLY A 375 -15.21 -19.05 -36.20
C GLY A 375 -15.56 -17.61 -35.89
N SER A 376 -15.72 -17.28 -34.62
CA SER A 376 -15.95 -15.90 -34.18
C SER A 376 -14.74 -15.02 -34.50
N HIS A 377 -14.93 -13.71 -34.56
CA HIS A 377 -13.87 -12.74 -34.80
C HIS A 377 -13.91 -11.65 -33.73
N ILE A 378 -12.73 -11.25 -33.25
CA ILE A 378 -12.55 -10.04 -32.45
C ILE A 378 -11.66 -9.10 -33.24
N VAL A 379 -12.15 -7.90 -33.50
CA VAL A 379 -11.42 -6.85 -34.21
C VAL A 379 -11.30 -5.64 -33.29
N ILE A 380 -10.07 -5.26 -33.00
CA ILE A 380 -9.71 -4.28 -31.98
C ILE A 380 -9.03 -3.10 -32.68
N PRO A 381 -9.46 -1.85 -32.42
CA PRO A 381 -8.86 -0.67 -33.00
C PRO A 381 -7.50 -0.37 -32.35
N ILE A 382 -6.49 -0.08 -33.16
CA ILE A 382 -5.19 0.42 -32.72
C ILE A 382 -5.27 1.94 -32.72
N LYS A 383 -5.36 2.56 -31.54
CA LYS A 383 -5.65 4.00 -31.38
C LYS A 383 -4.53 4.72 -30.67
N SER A 384 -4.15 5.90 -31.15
CA SER A 384 -3.34 6.85 -30.38
C SER A 384 -4.04 8.20 -30.35
N ARG A 385 -4.19 8.77 -29.14
CA ARG A 385 -4.85 10.08 -28.90
C ARG A 385 -6.21 10.23 -29.61
N GLY A 386 -6.97 9.15 -29.70
CA GLY A 386 -8.29 9.11 -30.35
C GLY A 386 -8.28 8.89 -31.86
N ILE A 387 -7.11 8.83 -32.50
CA ILE A 387 -6.95 8.56 -33.94
C ILE A 387 -6.70 7.06 -34.15
N VAL A 388 -7.43 6.44 -35.07
CA VAL A 388 -7.24 5.03 -35.45
C VAL A 388 -6.08 4.92 -36.43
N LEU A 389 -5.00 4.24 -36.02
CA LEU A 389 -3.80 4.00 -36.81
C LEU A 389 -3.81 2.64 -37.51
N GLY A 390 -4.73 1.76 -37.12
CA GLY A 390 -4.86 0.41 -37.64
C GLY A 390 -5.86 -0.42 -36.84
N VAL A 391 -5.88 -1.72 -37.11
CA VAL A 391 -6.70 -2.69 -36.38
C VAL A 391 -5.93 -4.00 -36.19
N ILE A 392 -6.20 -4.70 -35.10
CA ILE A 392 -5.77 -6.08 -34.87
C ILE A 392 -6.99 -6.98 -34.88
N PHE A 393 -6.94 -8.08 -35.64
CA PHE A 393 -7.99 -9.09 -35.69
C PHE A 393 -7.47 -10.41 -35.14
N LEU A 394 -8.29 -11.03 -34.30
CA LEU A 394 -8.00 -12.26 -33.58
C LEU A 394 -9.18 -13.23 -33.74
N TYR A 395 -8.88 -14.52 -33.67
CA TYR A 395 -9.87 -15.58 -33.75
C TYR A 395 -10.03 -16.22 -32.37
N PRO A 396 -11.16 -16.06 -31.68
CA PRO A 396 -11.42 -16.73 -30.41
C PRO A 396 -11.67 -18.23 -30.62
N VAL A 397 -11.36 -19.04 -29.61
CA VAL A 397 -11.78 -20.45 -29.58
C VAL A 397 -13.31 -20.57 -29.49
N LYS A 398 -13.88 -21.69 -29.94
CA LYS A 398 -15.35 -21.90 -29.98
C LYS A 398 -16.08 -21.72 -28.64
N SER A 399 -15.39 -21.90 -27.51
CA SER A 399 -15.96 -21.74 -26.17
C SER A 399 -15.85 -20.32 -25.60
N PHE A 400 -15.28 -19.38 -26.37
CA PHE A 400 -15.07 -18.02 -25.89
C PHE A 400 -16.39 -17.26 -25.77
N SER A 401 -16.58 -16.59 -24.64
CA SER A 401 -17.68 -15.65 -24.39
C SER A 401 -17.08 -14.33 -23.95
N LEU A 402 -17.40 -13.25 -24.68
CA LEU A 402 -16.88 -11.92 -24.40
C LEU A 402 -17.41 -11.37 -23.07
N LYS A 403 -16.53 -11.13 -22.10
CA LYS A 403 -16.87 -10.50 -20.81
C LYS A 403 -16.53 -9.00 -20.83
N PRO A 404 -17.15 -8.16 -19.97
CA PRO A 404 -16.79 -6.75 -19.85
C PRO A 404 -15.33 -6.48 -19.45
N SER A 405 -14.68 -7.43 -18.77
CA SER A 405 -13.25 -7.38 -18.46
C SER A 405 -12.38 -7.44 -19.71
N ASP A 406 -12.79 -8.23 -20.69
CA ASP A 406 -12.03 -8.53 -21.89
C ASP A 406 -12.04 -7.33 -22.83
N VAL A 407 -13.21 -6.67 -22.94
CA VAL A 407 -13.37 -5.41 -23.70
C VAL A 407 -12.36 -4.34 -23.22
N ARG A 408 -12.28 -4.10 -21.91
CA ARG A 408 -11.36 -3.09 -21.34
C ARG A 408 -9.89 -3.43 -21.62
N MET A 409 -9.56 -4.71 -21.56
CA MET A 409 -8.21 -5.17 -21.78
C MET A 409 -7.83 -5.11 -23.27
N PHE A 410 -8.71 -5.50 -24.19
CA PHE A 410 -8.49 -5.34 -25.62
C PHE A 410 -8.36 -3.87 -26.01
N ASP A 411 -9.19 -2.98 -25.47
CA ASP A 411 -9.04 -1.53 -25.70
C ASP A 411 -7.69 -1.01 -25.19
N THR A 412 -7.21 -1.52 -24.05
CA THR A 412 -5.86 -1.18 -23.56
C THR A 412 -4.76 -1.69 -24.49
N ILE A 413 -4.87 -2.92 -25.01
CA ILE A 413 -3.91 -3.47 -25.98
C ILE A 413 -3.88 -2.60 -27.24
N GLY A 414 -5.06 -2.25 -27.77
CA GLY A 414 -5.20 -1.36 -28.91
C GLY A 414 -4.55 0.01 -28.70
N ALA A 415 -4.73 0.61 -27.51
CA ALA A 415 -4.13 1.90 -27.16
C ALA A 415 -2.59 1.82 -27.04
N GLN A 416 -2.06 0.77 -26.41
CA GLN A 416 -0.62 0.56 -26.27
C GLN A 416 0.06 0.34 -27.63
N LEU A 417 -0.54 -0.50 -28.48
CA LEU A 417 -0.07 -0.68 -29.86
C LEU A 417 -0.13 0.63 -30.64
N GLY A 418 -1.16 1.45 -30.44
CA GLY A 418 -1.30 2.73 -31.13
C GLY A 418 -0.19 3.70 -30.77
N MET A 419 0.12 3.85 -29.47
CA MET A 419 1.23 4.68 -29.02
C MET A 419 2.57 4.20 -29.60
N ALA A 420 2.81 2.90 -29.65
CA ALA A 420 4.05 2.36 -30.20
C ALA A 420 4.18 2.59 -31.71
N VAL A 421 3.10 2.37 -32.46
CA VAL A 421 3.07 2.64 -33.91
C VAL A 421 3.32 4.11 -34.19
N GLU A 422 2.68 5.02 -33.44
CA GLU A 422 2.90 6.47 -33.57
C GLU A 422 4.36 6.83 -33.27
N ASN A 423 4.92 6.33 -32.16
CA ASN A 423 6.30 6.62 -31.77
C ASN A 423 7.32 6.13 -32.81
N ILE A 424 7.15 4.92 -33.35
CA ILE A 424 8.04 4.37 -34.38
C ILE A 424 7.93 5.19 -35.67
N ARG A 425 6.71 5.57 -36.09
CA ARG A 425 6.50 6.42 -37.27
C ARG A 425 7.16 7.79 -37.12
N LEU A 426 6.95 8.47 -35.99
CA LEU A 426 7.56 9.77 -35.69
C LEU A 426 9.09 9.68 -35.65
N TYR A 427 9.64 8.64 -35.04
CA TYR A 427 11.08 8.44 -35.01
C TYR A 427 11.67 8.23 -36.42
N ALA A 428 11.00 7.43 -37.25
CA ALA A 428 11.41 7.21 -38.64
C ALA A 428 11.36 8.51 -39.46
N GLU A 429 10.31 9.32 -39.31
CA GLU A 429 10.17 10.60 -39.99
C GLU A 429 11.26 11.60 -39.59
N VAL A 430 11.54 11.72 -38.29
CA VAL A 430 12.64 12.57 -37.78
C VAL A 430 13.99 12.09 -38.32
N LYS A 431 14.22 10.77 -38.34
CA LYS A 431 15.46 10.18 -38.85
C LYS A 431 15.63 10.42 -40.35
N GLU A 432 14.61 10.13 -41.16
CA GLU A 432 14.63 10.34 -42.61
C GLU A 432 14.82 11.82 -42.95
N SER A 433 14.11 12.71 -42.26
CA SER A 433 14.28 14.15 -42.41
C SER A 433 15.72 14.58 -42.09
N SER A 434 16.27 14.09 -40.98
CA SER A 434 17.66 14.38 -40.57
C SER A 434 18.69 13.86 -41.59
N GLU A 435 18.52 12.63 -42.09
CA GLU A 435 19.40 12.04 -43.10
C GLU A 435 19.34 12.80 -44.42
N LYS A 436 18.13 13.20 -44.86
CA LYS A 436 17.95 14.01 -46.06
C LYS A 436 18.61 15.38 -45.93
N TYR A 437 18.44 16.08 -44.81
CA TYR A 437 19.11 17.35 -44.58
C TYR A 437 20.63 17.21 -44.50
N TRP A 438 21.12 16.15 -43.86
CA TRP A 438 22.54 15.87 -43.81
C TRP A 438 23.12 15.60 -45.20
N ASP A 439 22.47 14.77 -46.02
CA ASP A 439 22.91 14.47 -47.39
C ASP A 439 22.93 15.73 -48.27
N LEU A 440 21.93 16.60 -48.16
CA LEU A 440 21.87 17.89 -48.86
C LEU A 440 23.01 18.83 -48.44
N PHE A 441 23.31 18.91 -47.14
CA PHE A 441 24.44 19.70 -46.63
C PHE A 441 25.78 19.13 -47.13
N GLU A 442 25.93 17.80 -47.01
CA GLU A 442 27.16 17.07 -47.27
C GLU A 442 27.56 17.10 -48.75
N LYS A 443 26.59 16.84 -49.64
CA LYS A 443 26.78 16.77 -51.10
C LYS A 443 26.60 18.11 -51.82
N SER A 444 26.41 19.21 -51.08
CA SER A 444 26.35 20.54 -51.69
C SER A 444 27.62 20.83 -52.51
N ARG A 445 27.44 21.47 -53.68
CA ARG A 445 28.56 21.94 -54.51
C ARG A 445 29.30 23.10 -53.87
N ASP A 446 28.54 24.00 -53.24
CA ASP A 446 29.12 25.11 -52.48
C ASP A 446 29.80 24.56 -51.21
N ILE A 447 30.89 25.22 -50.82
CA ILE A 447 31.64 24.94 -49.59
C ILE A 447 30.79 25.43 -48.42
N LEU A 448 30.31 24.52 -47.59
CA LEU A 448 29.48 24.84 -46.43
C LEU A 448 30.24 24.50 -45.15
N PHE A 449 30.33 25.47 -44.25
CA PHE A 449 30.97 25.26 -42.96
C PHE A 449 30.38 26.14 -41.88
N THR A 450 30.70 25.79 -40.64
CA THR A 450 30.39 26.59 -39.46
C THR A 450 31.65 26.81 -38.65
N VAL A 451 31.76 27.99 -38.05
CA VAL A 451 32.83 28.33 -37.12
C VAL A 451 32.25 28.76 -35.78
N ASP A 452 32.96 28.51 -34.68
CA ASP A 452 32.62 29.05 -33.37
C ASP A 452 32.91 30.56 -33.28
N GLY A 453 32.62 31.18 -32.13
CA GLY A 453 32.87 32.61 -31.91
C GLY A 453 34.35 33.03 -31.98
N THR A 454 35.29 32.08 -31.98
CA THR A 454 36.74 32.33 -32.12
C THR A 454 37.25 32.08 -33.54
N GLY A 455 36.40 31.61 -34.45
CA GLY A 455 36.77 31.29 -35.83
C GLY A 455 37.27 29.86 -36.02
N ARG A 456 37.07 28.95 -35.06
CA ARG A 456 37.43 27.53 -35.24
C ARG A 456 36.33 26.78 -35.96
N LEU A 457 36.71 25.95 -36.93
CA LEU A 457 35.78 25.12 -37.70
C LEU A 457 35.09 24.09 -36.78
N THR A 458 33.75 24.03 -36.83
CA THR A 458 32.95 23.11 -36.01
C THR A 458 32.25 22.06 -36.86
N VAL A 459 31.75 22.44 -38.04
CA VAL A 459 31.19 21.53 -39.06
C VAL A 459 31.68 21.95 -40.44
N VAL A 460 32.00 20.99 -41.29
CA VAL A 460 32.42 21.18 -42.70
C VAL A 460 31.76 20.12 -43.58
N ASN A 461 31.40 20.47 -44.82
CA ASN A 461 30.92 19.52 -45.82
C ASN A 461 32.07 18.95 -46.69
N GLU A 462 31.79 17.92 -47.49
CA GLU A 462 32.76 17.30 -48.40
C GLU A 462 33.35 18.30 -49.42
N SER A 463 32.62 19.34 -49.80
CA SER A 463 33.14 20.35 -50.73
C SER A 463 34.33 21.11 -50.11
N MET A 464 34.29 21.37 -48.79
CA MET A 464 35.42 21.95 -48.06
C MET A 464 36.63 21.01 -48.03
N GLU A 465 36.42 19.70 -47.83
CA GLU A 465 37.52 18.71 -47.87
C GLU A 465 38.16 18.64 -49.25
N ARG A 466 37.35 18.59 -50.31
CA ARG A 466 37.84 18.59 -51.70
C ARG A 466 38.61 19.87 -52.03
N PHE A 467 38.12 21.01 -51.55
CA PHE A 467 38.75 22.30 -51.80
C PHE A 467 40.09 22.46 -51.07
N LEU A 468 40.17 22.03 -49.80
CA LEU A 468 41.38 22.16 -48.97
C LEU A 468 42.30 20.95 -48.99
N GLY A 469 41.91 19.83 -49.62
CA GLY A 469 42.70 18.59 -49.65
C GLY A 469 42.98 17.99 -48.27
N ARG A 470 42.19 18.36 -47.25
CA ARG A 470 42.32 17.92 -45.85
C ARG A 470 41.05 17.22 -45.42
N THR A 471 41.19 16.22 -44.56
CA THR A 471 40.03 15.48 -44.04
C THR A 471 39.24 16.31 -43.02
N LYS A 472 37.93 16.06 -42.84
CA LYS A 472 37.10 16.75 -41.84
C LYS A 472 37.71 16.65 -40.45
N ARG A 473 38.28 15.50 -40.12
CA ARG A 473 38.92 15.24 -38.83
C ARG A 473 40.08 16.19 -38.55
N GLU A 474 40.82 16.59 -39.59
CA GLU A 474 41.93 17.54 -39.48
C GLU A 474 41.44 19.00 -39.53
N LEU A 475 40.32 19.25 -40.21
CA LEU A 475 39.74 20.58 -40.36
C LEU A 475 38.95 21.02 -39.11
N ILE A 476 38.15 20.13 -38.52
CA ILE A 476 37.37 20.45 -37.32
C ILE A 476 38.31 20.81 -36.15
N GLY A 477 38.08 21.95 -35.52
CA GLY A 477 38.89 22.53 -34.43
C GLY A 477 40.03 23.43 -34.91
N SER A 478 40.41 23.36 -36.18
CA SER A 478 41.40 24.26 -36.79
C SER A 478 40.84 25.66 -37.02
N SER A 479 41.71 26.67 -37.08
CA SER A 479 41.30 28.06 -37.28
C SER A 479 41.04 28.32 -38.76
N ILE A 480 39.91 28.95 -39.09
CA ILE A 480 39.63 29.37 -40.47
C ILE A 480 40.67 30.37 -40.99
N LEU A 481 41.36 31.09 -40.10
CA LEU A 481 42.37 32.08 -40.46
C LEU A 481 43.62 31.46 -41.09
N ASP A 482 43.85 30.17 -40.88
CA ASP A 482 45.03 29.46 -41.36
C ASP A 482 45.01 29.27 -42.88
N VAL A 483 43.81 29.22 -43.48
CA VAL A 483 43.61 28.98 -44.92
C VAL A 483 43.39 30.27 -45.74
N LEU A 484 43.31 31.41 -45.07
CA LEU A 484 43.08 32.71 -45.70
C LEU A 484 44.40 33.43 -46.04
N THR A 485 44.37 34.24 -47.09
CA THR A 485 45.41 35.24 -47.40
C THR A 485 45.45 36.34 -46.33
N GLU A 486 46.48 37.19 -46.31
CA GLU A 486 46.58 38.27 -45.31
C GLU A 486 45.40 39.25 -45.37
N GLU A 487 44.94 39.56 -46.59
CA GLU A 487 43.72 40.36 -46.83
C GLU A 487 42.47 39.64 -46.29
N GLY A 488 42.33 38.34 -46.58
CA GLY A 488 41.23 37.52 -46.07
C GLY A 488 41.22 37.41 -44.54
N ARG A 489 42.39 37.28 -43.91
CA ARG A 489 42.53 37.23 -42.43
C ARG A 489 42.08 38.53 -41.77
N ALA A 490 42.46 39.68 -42.34
CA ALA A 490 42.06 40.99 -41.83
C ALA A 490 40.53 41.15 -41.86
N LEU A 491 39.89 40.72 -42.95
CA LEU A 491 38.43 40.73 -43.07
C LEU A 491 37.76 39.75 -42.09
N ALA A 492 38.25 38.52 -42.00
CA ALA A 492 37.71 37.50 -41.11
C ALA A 492 37.79 37.93 -39.63
N ARG A 493 38.89 38.55 -39.19
CA ARG A 493 39.00 39.09 -37.82
C ARG A 493 37.95 40.16 -37.53
N ARG A 494 37.69 41.06 -38.48
CA ARG A 494 36.65 42.09 -38.35
C ARG A 494 35.23 41.52 -38.31
N ILE A 495 34.98 40.45 -39.07
CA ILE A 495 33.70 39.71 -39.00
C ILE A 495 33.54 39.04 -37.64
N LEU A 496 34.57 38.37 -37.13
CA LEU A 496 34.57 37.70 -35.82
C LEU A 496 34.40 38.71 -34.66
N ALA A 497 35.01 39.89 -34.76
CA ALA A 497 34.85 40.98 -33.80
C ALA A 497 33.46 41.64 -33.84
N GLY A 498 32.69 41.40 -34.91
CA GLY A 498 31.35 41.97 -35.11
C GLY A 498 31.35 43.34 -35.78
N ASP A 499 32.51 43.84 -36.24
CA ASP A 499 32.68 45.13 -36.91
C ASP A 499 32.10 45.14 -38.33
N VAL A 500 31.96 43.97 -38.95
CA VAL A 500 31.42 43.79 -40.30
C VAL A 500 30.32 42.73 -40.27
N PRO A 501 29.07 43.07 -40.67
CA PRO A 501 27.98 42.11 -40.74
C PRO A 501 28.14 41.18 -41.95
N LEU A 502 28.07 39.87 -41.72
CA LEU A 502 28.23 38.83 -42.75
C LEU A 502 26.98 38.62 -43.62
N GLY A 503 25.84 39.24 -43.28
CA GLY A 503 24.50 38.87 -43.76
C GLY A 503 23.95 39.58 -45.01
N GLU A 504 24.56 40.67 -45.49
CA GLU A 504 24.01 41.48 -46.59
C GLU A 504 24.95 41.65 -47.80
N ARG A 505 26.22 41.27 -47.66
CA ARG A 505 27.23 41.45 -48.70
C ARG A 505 27.88 40.14 -49.08
N ILE A 506 27.90 39.90 -50.38
CA ILE A 506 28.77 38.92 -51.00
C ILE A 506 30.19 39.48 -50.94
N PHE A 507 31.10 38.77 -50.26
CA PHE A 507 32.51 39.14 -50.23
C PHE A 507 33.31 38.20 -51.14
N GLU A 508 34.03 38.78 -52.09
CA GLU A 508 35.04 38.08 -52.88
C GLU A 508 36.41 38.27 -52.24
N PHE A 509 37.14 37.19 -51.98
CA PHE A 509 38.53 37.28 -51.54
C PHE A 509 39.36 36.10 -52.01
N ALA A 510 40.67 36.34 -52.12
CA ALA A 510 41.64 35.34 -52.50
C ALA A 510 41.93 34.41 -51.31
N VAL A 511 41.99 33.11 -51.58
CA VAL A 511 42.44 32.08 -50.65
C VAL A 511 43.59 31.29 -51.25
N ASN A 512 44.44 30.74 -50.38
CA ASN A 512 45.55 29.92 -50.80
C ASN A 512 45.07 28.48 -50.98
N ARG A 513 45.15 27.95 -52.20
CA ARG A 513 44.92 26.53 -52.42
C ARG A 513 46.11 25.71 -51.89
N PRO A 514 45.89 24.43 -51.55
CA PRO A 514 46.96 23.53 -51.15
C PRO A 514 48.07 23.35 -52.21
N ASP A 515 47.73 23.56 -53.49
CA ASP A 515 48.66 23.48 -54.63
C ASP A 515 49.51 24.76 -54.83
N GLY A 516 49.36 25.76 -53.96
CA GLY A 516 50.08 27.04 -54.02
C GLY A 516 49.47 28.08 -54.97
N ARG A 517 48.38 27.76 -55.69
CA ARG A 517 47.67 28.73 -56.54
C ARG A 517 46.69 29.56 -55.70
N GLN A 518 46.37 30.75 -56.21
CA GLN A 518 45.29 31.56 -55.63
C GLN A 518 43.95 31.12 -56.21
N ALA A 519 42.95 30.96 -55.34
CA ALA A 519 41.56 30.79 -55.71
C ALA A 519 40.73 31.95 -55.19
N TYR A 520 39.62 32.26 -55.86
CA TYR A 520 38.70 33.31 -55.46
C TYR A 520 37.43 32.67 -54.90
N LEU A 521 37.11 32.98 -53.64
CA LEU A 521 35.88 32.53 -53.00
C LEU A 521 34.91 33.69 -52.86
N GLU A 522 33.69 33.44 -53.28
CA GLU A 522 32.51 34.25 -53.01
C GLU A 522 31.85 33.72 -51.73
N ILE A 523 31.80 34.52 -50.64
CA ILE A 523 31.17 34.07 -49.39
C ILE A 523 29.89 34.82 -49.05
N SER A 524 29.00 34.09 -48.39
CA SER A 524 27.85 34.61 -47.67
C SER A 524 27.73 33.88 -46.33
N GLY A 525 27.16 34.52 -45.31
CA GLY A 525 26.99 33.84 -44.03
C GLY A 525 26.07 34.54 -43.05
N ARG A 526 25.72 33.82 -41.99
CA ARG A 526 24.82 34.31 -40.93
C ARG A 526 25.32 33.92 -39.56
N ARG A 527 24.89 34.65 -38.54
CA ARG A 527 25.16 34.32 -37.14
C ARG A 527 24.33 33.09 -36.75
N LEU A 528 24.97 32.13 -36.09
CA LEU A 528 24.35 30.92 -35.56
C LEU A 528 24.13 31.11 -34.06
N PHE A 529 22.90 30.82 -33.60
CA PHE A 529 22.53 30.87 -32.18
C PHE A 529 22.12 29.49 -31.71
N ALA A 530 22.70 29.03 -30.61
CA ALA A 530 22.29 27.80 -29.93
C ALA A 530 21.68 28.16 -28.57
N LYS A 531 20.45 27.72 -28.29
CA LYS A 531 19.72 28.02 -27.04
C LYS A 531 19.74 29.51 -26.66
N ASN A 532 19.48 30.38 -27.64
CA ASN A 532 19.49 31.84 -27.48
C ASN A 532 20.85 32.48 -27.12
N ARG A 533 21.96 31.75 -27.26
CA ARG A 533 23.32 32.28 -27.13
C ARG A 533 24.04 32.25 -28.46
N PHE A 534 24.87 33.27 -28.71
CA PHE A 534 25.72 33.30 -29.90
C PHE A 534 26.67 32.10 -29.87
N ALA A 535 26.58 31.25 -30.89
CA ALA A 535 27.35 30.03 -31.01
C ALA A 535 28.44 30.13 -32.09
N GLY A 536 28.31 31.07 -33.03
CA GLY A 536 29.30 31.33 -34.07
C GLY A 536 28.68 31.77 -35.39
N PHE A 537 29.26 31.35 -36.51
CA PHE A 537 28.81 31.71 -37.86
C PHE A 537 28.60 30.48 -38.73
N GLN A 538 27.57 30.51 -39.56
CA GLN A 538 27.38 29.58 -40.68
C GLN A 538 27.74 30.30 -41.98
N VAL A 539 28.61 29.70 -42.78
CA VAL A 539 29.18 30.31 -43.98
C VAL A 539 29.02 29.37 -45.16
N ALA A 540 28.56 29.92 -46.28
CA ALA A 540 28.60 29.29 -47.59
C ALA A 540 29.63 30.03 -48.44
N ALA A 541 30.52 29.29 -49.07
CA ALA A 541 31.55 29.81 -49.96
C ALA A 541 31.46 29.11 -51.32
N ARG A 542 31.52 29.88 -52.40
CA ARG A 542 31.53 29.37 -53.77
C ARG A 542 32.86 29.70 -54.43
N ASP A 543 33.49 28.70 -55.03
CA ASP A 543 34.69 28.91 -55.82
C ASP A 543 34.31 29.52 -57.18
N VAL A 544 34.76 30.75 -57.42
CA VAL A 544 34.50 31.53 -58.64
C VAL A 544 35.78 31.73 -59.46
N THR A 545 36.83 30.95 -59.21
CA THR A 545 38.14 31.11 -59.87
C THR A 545 38.04 30.97 -61.39
N GLU A 546 37.47 29.85 -61.87
CA GLU A 546 37.31 29.59 -63.31
C GLU A 546 36.42 30.65 -63.97
N GLN A 547 35.34 31.05 -63.30
CA GLN A 547 34.41 32.05 -63.80
C GLN A 547 35.07 33.42 -63.93
N LYS A 548 35.96 33.78 -63.00
CA LYS A 548 36.73 35.03 -63.04
C LYS A 548 37.80 35.00 -64.13
N GLU A 549 38.57 33.91 -64.23
CA GLU A 549 39.59 33.73 -65.28
C GLU A 549 38.96 33.80 -66.68
N LEU A 550 37.84 33.11 -66.90
CA LEU A 550 37.12 33.14 -68.17
C LEU A 550 36.57 34.53 -68.48
N ARG A 551 36.04 35.24 -67.46
CA ARG A 551 35.55 36.61 -67.62
C ARG A 551 36.67 37.56 -68.01
N GLU A 552 37.84 37.45 -67.39
CA GLU A 552 39.00 38.27 -67.74
C GLU A 552 39.52 37.97 -69.14
N LEU A 553 39.55 36.69 -69.55
CA LEU A 553 39.90 36.27 -70.91
C LEU A 553 38.91 36.83 -71.94
N LEU A 554 37.60 36.75 -71.67
CA LEU A 554 36.57 37.33 -72.54
C LEU A 554 36.70 38.84 -72.69
N VAL A 555 36.93 39.57 -71.58
CA VAL A 555 37.16 41.03 -71.63
C VAL A 555 38.40 41.36 -72.46
N LYS A 556 39.48 40.57 -72.36
CA LYS A 556 40.67 40.74 -73.20
C LYS A 556 40.36 40.45 -74.68
N ALA A 557 39.63 39.37 -74.97
CA ALA A 557 39.24 38.99 -76.32
C ALA A 557 38.32 40.02 -76.99
N GLU A 558 37.31 40.55 -76.27
CA GLU A 558 36.43 41.62 -76.75
C GLU A 558 37.22 42.89 -77.08
N ARG A 559 38.14 43.30 -76.20
CA ARG A 559 39.02 44.46 -76.45
C ARG A 559 39.86 44.26 -77.70
N LEU A 560 40.45 43.08 -77.89
CA LEU A 560 41.24 42.76 -79.08
C LEU A 560 40.38 42.71 -80.35
N ALA A 561 39.17 42.14 -80.28
CA ALA A 561 38.23 42.11 -81.40
C ALA A 561 37.79 43.52 -81.83
N ALA A 562 37.51 44.41 -80.87
CA ALA A 562 37.17 45.81 -81.13
C ALA A 562 38.33 46.56 -81.80
N ILE A 563 39.57 46.40 -81.30
CA ILE A 563 40.78 46.95 -81.94
C ILE A 563 40.93 46.41 -83.38
N GLY A 564 40.68 45.11 -83.57
CA GLY A 564 40.76 44.45 -84.87
C GLY A 564 39.67 44.88 -85.87
N GLN A 565 38.52 45.39 -85.44
CA GLN A 565 37.50 45.99 -86.32
C GLN A 565 37.88 47.42 -86.74
N VAL A 566 38.32 48.25 -85.79
CA VAL A 566 38.79 49.61 -86.08
C VAL A 566 39.98 49.59 -87.04
N GLY A 567 40.91 48.64 -86.86
CA GLY A 567 42.06 48.46 -87.76
C GLY A 567 41.69 48.09 -89.20
N ILE A 568 40.53 47.45 -89.45
CA ILE A 568 40.06 47.14 -90.82
C ILE A 568 39.50 48.40 -91.49
N ALA A 569 38.73 49.22 -90.78
CA ALA A 569 38.19 50.47 -91.32
C ALA A 569 39.30 51.49 -91.62
N MET A 570 40.22 51.70 -90.66
CA MET A 570 41.39 52.56 -90.85
C MET A 570 42.25 52.14 -92.05
N ARG A 571 42.34 50.84 -92.33
CA ARG A 571 43.10 50.32 -93.47
C ARG A 571 42.56 50.85 -94.80
N HIS A 572 41.25 50.79 -95.00
CA HIS A 572 40.65 51.29 -96.24
C HIS A 572 40.89 52.81 -96.38
N GLU A 573 40.79 53.56 -95.28
CA GLU A 573 41.01 55.00 -95.29
C GLU A 573 42.48 55.38 -95.49
N ILE A 574 43.44 54.56 -95.05
CA ILE A 574 44.89 54.82 -95.21
C ILE A 574 45.38 54.35 -96.58
N ASN A 575 44.91 53.20 -97.07
CA ASN A 575 45.33 52.66 -98.37
C ASN A 575 44.83 53.52 -99.54
N ASN A 576 43.62 54.10 -99.46
CA ASN A 576 43.08 54.93 -100.54
C ASN A 576 44.00 56.13 -100.94
N PRO A 577 44.40 57.01 -100.00
CA PRO A 577 45.34 58.08 -100.31
C PRO A 577 46.74 57.54 -100.61
N LEU A 578 47.19 56.45 -99.97
CA LEU A 578 48.50 55.85 -100.27
C LEU A 578 48.59 55.30 -101.68
N THR A 579 47.58 54.59 -102.17
CA THR A 579 47.52 54.11 -103.56
C THR A 579 47.56 55.27 -104.54
N THR A 580 46.90 56.39 -104.20
CA THR A 580 46.95 57.62 -105.00
C THR A 580 48.34 58.25 -104.99
N VAL A 581 48.99 58.33 -103.82
CA VAL A 581 50.36 58.84 -103.68
C VAL A 581 51.34 57.94 -104.43
N ILE A 582 51.27 56.62 -104.26
CA ILE A 582 52.09 55.63 -104.97
C ILE A 582 51.90 55.78 -106.48
N GLY A 583 50.68 55.71 -106.98
CA GLY A 583 50.39 55.76 -108.41
C GLY A 583 50.79 57.10 -109.06
N ASN A 584 50.52 58.24 -108.41
CA ASN A 584 50.97 59.54 -108.92
C ASN A 584 52.49 59.68 -108.89
N THR A 585 53.14 59.15 -107.84
CA THR A 585 54.60 59.20 -107.74
C THR A 585 55.26 58.29 -108.77
N GLU A 586 54.70 57.11 -109.03
CA GLU A 586 55.13 56.19 -110.10
C GLU A 586 54.95 56.83 -111.48
N LEU A 587 53.78 57.43 -111.78
CA LEU A 587 53.54 58.13 -113.05
C LEU A 587 54.48 59.33 -113.26
N LEU A 588 54.77 60.08 -112.20
CA LEU A 588 55.76 61.15 -112.25
C LEU A 588 57.14 60.54 -112.54
N LEU A 589 57.57 59.51 -111.82
CA LEU A 589 58.86 58.84 -112.04
C LEU A 589 59.00 58.28 -113.48
N ASP A 590 57.91 57.76 -114.06
CA ASP A 590 57.87 57.19 -115.42
C ASP A 590 57.92 58.26 -116.52
N ARG A 591 57.28 59.43 -116.32
CA ARG A 591 57.31 60.56 -117.29
C ARG A 591 58.55 61.45 -117.18
N PHE A 592 59.41 61.22 -116.19
CA PHE A 592 60.60 62.05 -115.95
C PHE A 592 61.77 61.63 -116.85
N GLU A 593 61.70 61.98 -118.13
CA GLU A 593 62.85 61.96 -119.04
C GLU A 593 63.47 63.36 -119.13
N GLY A 594 64.49 63.63 -118.30
CA GLY A 594 65.49 64.68 -118.61
C GLY A 594 65.64 65.91 -117.70
N GLY A 595 65.28 65.89 -116.41
CA GLY A 595 65.49 67.05 -115.50
C GLY A 595 65.86 66.71 -114.05
N GLU A 596 66.86 67.43 -113.50
CA GLU A 596 67.38 67.51 -112.11
C GLU A 596 67.28 66.25 -111.20
N GLY A 597 68.41 65.59 -110.96
CA GLY A 597 68.50 64.35 -110.16
C GLY A 597 68.06 64.44 -108.69
N GLU A 598 67.80 65.63 -108.15
CA GLU A 598 67.30 65.78 -106.78
C GLU A 598 65.78 65.56 -106.67
N LEU A 599 65.00 65.96 -107.66
CA LEU A 599 63.54 65.74 -107.64
C LEU A 599 63.21 64.26 -107.79
N LYS A 600 63.94 63.53 -108.65
CA LYS A 600 63.83 62.07 -108.78
C LYS A 600 64.10 61.35 -107.45
N LYS A 601 65.17 61.71 -106.74
CA LYS A 601 65.47 61.17 -105.40
C LYS A 601 64.36 61.45 -104.39
N ARG A 602 63.74 62.63 -104.42
CA ARG A 602 62.61 62.97 -103.53
C ARG A 602 61.35 62.16 -103.87
N LEU A 603 61.06 61.93 -105.15
CA LEU A 603 59.95 61.07 -105.57
C LEU A 603 60.20 59.60 -105.21
N GLU A 604 61.41 59.07 -105.40
CA GLU A 604 61.79 57.72 -104.95
C GLU A 604 61.65 57.57 -103.43
N LEU A 605 61.98 58.62 -102.66
CA LEU A 605 61.80 58.65 -101.20
C LEU A 605 60.32 58.65 -100.80
N ILE A 606 59.47 59.43 -101.49
CA ILE A 606 58.02 59.46 -101.24
C ILE A 606 57.41 58.10 -101.58
N LEU A 607 57.78 57.51 -102.72
CA LEU A 607 57.32 56.19 -103.13
C LEU A 607 57.77 55.11 -102.14
N GLY A 608 59.05 55.10 -101.76
CA GLY A 608 59.59 54.16 -100.78
C GLY A 608 58.91 54.26 -99.42
N ASN A 609 58.62 55.48 -98.94
CA ASN A 609 57.89 55.69 -97.70
C ASN A 609 56.42 55.26 -97.82
N ALA A 610 55.74 55.58 -98.92
CA ALA A 610 54.35 55.20 -99.14
C ALA A 610 54.19 53.67 -99.24
N LEU A 611 55.08 52.99 -99.97
CA LEU A 611 55.14 51.54 -100.04
C LEU A 611 55.43 50.93 -98.66
N ARG A 612 56.35 51.52 -97.88
CA ARG A 612 56.64 51.06 -96.53
C ARG A 612 55.45 51.20 -95.58
N ILE A 613 54.69 52.30 -95.66
CA ILE A 613 53.46 52.48 -94.86
C ILE A 613 52.42 51.43 -95.30
N SER A 614 52.24 51.23 -96.60
CA SER A 614 51.35 50.19 -97.13
C SER A 614 51.74 48.79 -96.64
N GLU A 615 53.04 48.47 -96.60
CA GLU A 615 53.58 47.21 -96.07
C GLU A 615 53.30 47.05 -94.56
N ILE A 616 53.47 48.11 -93.76
CA ILE A 616 53.15 48.09 -92.31
C ILE A 616 51.65 47.86 -92.10
N VAL A 617 50.82 48.56 -92.86
CA VAL A 617 49.36 48.42 -92.83
C VAL A 617 48.92 47.02 -93.27
N LYS A 618 49.66 46.40 -94.21
CA LYS A 618 49.47 45.02 -94.64
C LYS A 618 49.92 44.01 -93.57
N ARG A 619 51.06 44.20 -92.90
CA ARG A 619 51.49 43.35 -91.77
C ARG A 619 50.52 43.41 -90.58
N MET A 620 49.86 44.54 -90.36
CA MET A 620 48.73 44.63 -89.43
C MET A 620 47.55 43.68 -89.78
N GLN A 621 47.45 43.16 -91.02
CA GLN A 621 46.49 42.10 -91.37
C GLN A 621 46.85 40.74 -90.77
N GLU A 622 48.14 40.41 -90.70
CA GLU A 622 48.62 39.06 -90.38
C GLU A 622 48.40 38.71 -88.91
N ILE A 623 48.27 39.72 -88.04
CA ILE A 623 47.88 39.56 -86.62
C ILE A 623 46.50 38.87 -86.47
N LYS A 624 45.71 38.74 -87.54
CA LYS A 624 44.35 38.18 -87.50
C LYS A 624 44.19 36.77 -88.08
N GLN A 625 45.26 36.04 -88.39
CA GLN A 625 45.12 34.74 -89.07
C GLN A 625 45.93 33.58 -88.49
N ASP A 626 46.23 33.55 -87.19
CA ASP A 626 46.66 32.29 -86.57
C ASP A 626 45.49 31.45 -86.01
N LYS A 627 45.44 30.25 -86.58
CA LYS A 627 44.56 29.09 -86.44
C LYS A 627 43.66 29.05 -85.18
N THR A 628 42.35 29.13 -85.41
CA THR A 628 41.34 28.56 -84.50
C THR A 628 41.51 27.04 -84.41
N VAL A 629 41.80 26.52 -83.21
CA VAL A 629 41.72 25.09 -82.88
C VAL A 629 40.48 24.86 -82.00
N GLU A 630 39.77 23.76 -82.24
CA GLU A 630 38.49 23.44 -81.59
C GLU A 630 38.73 22.85 -80.19
N TYR A 631 38.54 23.68 -79.15
CA TYR A 631 38.60 23.25 -77.75
C TYR A 631 37.17 23.08 -77.20
N LEU A 632 36.65 21.85 -77.35
CA LEU A 632 35.41 21.31 -76.74
C LEU A 632 34.06 21.97 -77.12
N LYS A 633 33.23 21.21 -77.85
CA LYS A 633 31.77 21.41 -78.07
C LYS A 633 31.34 22.88 -78.28
N GLY A 634 31.84 23.50 -79.34
CA GLY A 634 31.15 24.61 -80.00
C GLY A 634 31.57 26.03 -79.61
N VAL A 635 32.57 26.22 -78.75
CA VAL A 635 33.13 27.56 -78.46
C VAL A 635 34.46 27.74 -79.19
N LYS A 636 34.56 28.76 -80.05
CA LYS A 636 35.78 29.13 -80.78
C LYS A 636 36.51 30.24 -80.03
N MET A 637 37.75 30.02 -79.63
CA MET A 637 38.63 31.07 -79.08
C MET A 637 40.03 31.01 -79.71
N THR A 638 40.70 32.16 -79.75
CA THR A 638 42.08 32.35 -80.22
C THR A 638 43.09 31.85 -79.18
N ASP A 639 44.01 30.99 -79.62
CA ASP A 639 45.14 30.50 -78.82
C ASP A 639 46.26 31.56 -78.77
N LEU A 640 46.83 31.81 -77.58
CA LEU A 640 47.88 32.79 -77.33
C LEU A 640 49.14 32.16 -76.69
N THR A 641 49.34 30.84 -76.82
CA THR A 641 50.42 30.12 -76.11
C THR A 641 51.58 29.62 -76.97
N ASN A 642 52.06 30.42 -77.91
CA ASN A 642 53.42 30.24 -78.47
C ASN A 642 54.01 31.61 -78.82
N GLU A 643 54.79 32.17 -77.88
CA GLU A 643 55.88 33.11 -78.21
C GLU A 643 57.19 32.33 -78.33
#